data_AF-A0A0B2SMG6-F1
#
_entry.id   AF-A0A0B2SMG6-F1
#
_cell.length_a   1.000
_cell.length_b   1.000
_cell.length_c   1.000
_cell.angle_alpha   90.00
_cell.angle_beta   90.00
_cell.angle_gamma   90.00
#
_symmetry.space_group_name_H-M   'P 1'
#
loop_
_entity.id
_entity.type
_entity.pdbx_description
1 polymer ?
#
loop_
_entity_poly.entity_id
_entity_poly.type
_entity_poly.pdbx_seq_one_letter_code
_entity_poly.pdbx_strand_id
1 'polypeptide(L)'
;MAVHTEFPLITYSQEIVDGQPIFVSSNCLPIKALKFEPAGHSFHSAALKLLGVQEDNNDADDKKVVDDKEQTYLPSDSYSSKSKKKSGTGDKQQDHYALLGLGHLRYLATEDQIRKSYRETALRFHPDKQAALLLAEETEAAKQTKKDEIESHFKAIQEAYEVLIDPVKRRIYDSTDEFDDEIPTDCAPQDFFKVFGPAFMRNGRWSVNQPIPSLGDDNTPLKEVDNFYNFWYSFKSWREFPHADEFDLEQAESRDHKRWMERQNAKLTEKARKEDYARIRTLVDNAYKRDPRILRRKEEEKAEKQRKKEAKFLAKKVQEEEAARIAEEERQRKEEEERQAAKAALQQKKVKEKEKKLLRKERARLRTLSGPILSQHLLDISDDDVERLCMSLDIEQLRSLCENMEGRQMLLEQAKVLRYALSSKKEEVVDEKTNQQNANGSIKANGISSLSNIEKKEKPWSKEEIDLLRKGMQKYPKGTSRRWEVISEYIGTGRSVEEIMKATKTVLLQKPDSSKAFDTFLEKRKPGAQSIESPLTTREELGVPAPASTNNVEDSQNKSTDNQNSPANGVSSSSEQDVWSAVQERALVQALKVFPKETSQRWERVATAVPGKTVNQCKKKFALMKESFRNKKSAV
;
A
#
# COMPACT_ATOMS: atom_id res chain seq x y z
N MET A 1 67.28 25.67 -28.87
CA MET A 1 68.18 25.04 -29.88
C MET A 1 68.64 23.69 -29.34
N ALA A 2 69.22 22.85 -30.20
CA ALA A 2 69.76 21.49 -30.01
C ALA A 2 70.38 21.16 -28.60
N VAL A 3 70.57 19.90 -28.18
CA VAL A 3 71.01 18.69 -28.93
C VAL A 3 70.41 17.40 -28.31
N HIS A 4 70.42 16.29 -29.06
CA HIS A 4 70.28 14.89 -28.57
C HIS A 4 71.25 14.61 -27.39
N THR A 5 70.98 13.67 -26.47
CA THR A 5 71.20 12.21 -26.66
C THR A 5 70.52 11.33 -25.60
N GLU A 6 70.22 10.09 -26.01
CA GLU A 6 70.25 8.82 -25.24
C GLU A 6 69.50 8.71 -23.89
N PHE A 7 68.35 8.01 -23.94
CA PHE A 7 67.82 7.23 -22.82
C PHE A 7 67.89 5.72 -23.20
N PRO A 8 68.55 4.84 -22.39
CA PRO A 8 68.90 3.45 -22.75
C PRO A 8 67.72 2.47 -22.56
N LEU A 9 67.65 1.30 -23.23
CA LEU A 9 66.45 0.42 -23.23
C LEU A 9 66.26 -0.53 -22.01
N ILE A 10 65.03 -0.59 -21.47
CA ILE A 10 64.12 -1.76 -21.28
C ILE A 10 64.57 -3.23 -21.50
N THR A 11 65.13 -3.93 -20.51
CA THR A 11 64.87 -5.38 -20.29
C THR A 11 65.22 -5.82 -18.86
N TYR A 12 64.44 -6.72 -18.26
CA TYR A 12 64.77 -7.39 -16.99
C TYR A 12 65.29 -8.80 -17.30
N SER A 13 66.54 -9.11 -16.95
CA SER A 13 67.05 -10.49 -16.90
C SER A 13 66.81 -11.10 -15.52
N GLN A 14 66.55 -12.41 -15.49
CA GLN A 14 66.90 -13.21 -14.31
C GLN A 14 68.43 -13.39 -14.31
N GLU A 15 69.01 -13.57 -13.12
CA GLU A 15 70.45 -13.63 -12.84
C GLU A 15 71.16 -12.26 -12.79
N ILE A 16 71.78 -11.99 -11.63
CA ILE A 16 72.71 -10.88 -11.39
C ILE A 16 74.10 -11.49 -11.34
N VAL A 17 74.99 -11.04 -12.20
CA VAL A 17 76.44 -11.30 -12.10
C VAL A 17 77.13 -9.98 -11.73
N ASP A 18 78.04 -10.03 -10.76
CA ASP A 18 78.93 -8.94 -10.34
C ASP A 18 78.32 -7.61 -9.83
N GLY A 19 77.09 -7.66 -9.30
CA GLY A 19 76.68 -6.79 -8.17
C GLY A 19 76.58 -5.28 -8.42
N GLN A 20 76.52 -4.81 -9.67
CA GLN A 20 76.25 -3.40 -10.00
C GLN A 20 74.86 -3.19 -10.65
N PRO A 21 74.19 -2.04 -10.41
CA PRO A 21 72.82 -1.80 -10.88
C PRO A 21 72.74 -1.42 -12.37
N ILE A 22 71.71 -1.91 -13.06
CA ILE A 22 71.45 -1.73 -14.51
C ILE A 22 70.17 -0.89 -14.71
N PHE A 23 70.17 0.13 -15.61
CA PHE A 23 69.24 1.28 -15.50
C PHE A 23 68.23 1.64 -16.62
N VAL A 24 68.40 1.17 -17.85
CA VAL A 24 67.30 0.42 -18.51
C VAL A 24 65.88 1.12 -18.55
N SER A 25 65.55 1.93 -19.59
CA SER A 25 64.32 2.77 -19.83
C SER A 25 63.58 2.55 -21.19
N SER A 26 62.24 2.58 -21.32
CA SER A 26 61.55 2.25 -22.59
C SER A 26 61.39 3.42 -23.58
N ASN A 27 61.42 3.14 -24.89
CA ASN A 27 61.24 4.11 -25.98
C ASN A 27 59.77 4.40 -26.39
N CYS A 28 58.77 3.92 -25.63
CA CYS A 28 57.37 4.27 -25.91
C CYS A 28 56.98 5.60 -25.26
N LEU A 29 56.42 6.53 -26.05
CA LEU A 29 55.75 7.72 -25.50
C LEU A 29 54.65 7.28 -24.50
N PRO A 30 54.54 7.92 -23.34
CA PRO A 30 53.55 7.52 -22.34
C PRO A 30 52.14 7.80 -22.86
N ILE A 31 51.37 6.75 -23.17
CA ILE A 31 49.96 6.84 -23.57
C ILE A 31 49.11 7.23 -22.36
N LYS A 32 49.17 8.52 -21.98
CA LYS A 32 48.33 9.14 -20.94
C LYS A 32 46.91 9.50 -21.44
N ALA A 33 46.48 8.91 -22.56
CA ALA A 33 45.22 9.26 -23.23
C ALA A 33 44.02 8.38 -22.83
N LEU A 34 44.25 7.19 -22.27
CA LEU A 34 43.21 6.22 -21.93
C LEU A 34 43.22 5.94 -20.42
N LYS A 35 42.05 5.98 -19.78
CA LYS A 35 41.87 5.80 -18.32
C LYS A 35 41.97 4.33 -17.87
N PHE A 36 42.76 3.52 -18.58
CA PHE A 36 42.92 2.10 -18.34
C PHE A 36 44.39 1.83 -17.99
N GLU A 37 44.62 1.00 -16.98
CA GLU A 37 45.95 0.49 -16.67
C GLU A 37 46.48 -0.32 -17.88
N PRO A 38 47.82 -0.38 -18.11
CA PRO A 38 48.42 -1.08 -19.25
C PRO A 38 48.40 -2.61 -19.10
N ALA A 39 47.27 -3.16 -18.66
CA ALA A 39 47.03 -4.58 -18.43
C ALA A 39 45.55 -4.92 -18.69
N GLY A 40 45.28 -6.15 -19.14
CA GLY A 40 43.93 -6.66 -19.36
C GLY A 40 43.29 -6.32 -20.70
N HIS A 41 42.14 -6.94 -20.97
CA HIS A 41 41.47 -6.91 -22.28
C HIS A 41 40.99 -5.52 -22.73
N SER A 42 40.55 -4.67 -21.80
CA SER A 42 40.08 -3.31 -22.12
C SER A 42 41.21 -2.42 -22.67
N PHE A 43 42.41 -2.50 -22.09
CA PHE A 43 43.59 -1.82 -22.62
C PHE A 43 44.03 -2.42 -23.95
N HIS A 44 44.08 -3.75 -24.06
CA HIS A 44 44.49 -4.44 -25.28
C HIS A 44 43.58 -4.12 -26.47
N SER A 45 42.25 -4.16 -26.29
CA SER A 45 41.29 -3.79 -27.34
C SER A 45 41.41 -2.32 -27.74
N ALA A 46 41.58 -1.40 -26.78
CA ALA A 46 41.79 0.02 -27.10
C ALA A 46 43.12 0.27 -27.83
N ALA A 47 44.17 -0.48 -27.50
CA ALA A 47 45.46 -0.44 -28.19
C ALA A 47 45.37 -0.99 -29.63
N LEU A 48 44.69 -2.12 -29.85
CA LEU A 48 44.44 -2.67 -31.19
C LEU A 48 43.63 -1.72 -32.07
N LYS A 49 42.61 -1.05 -31.50
CA LYS A 49 41.83 -0.03 -32.20
C LYS A 49 42.65 1.22 -32.53
N LEU A 50 43.56 1.64 -31.64
CA LEU A 50 44.50 2.74 -31.92
C LEU A 50 45.56 2.39 -32.98
N LEU A 51 45.96 1.13 -33.07
CA LEU A 51 46.90 0.64 -34.08
C LEU A 51 46.24 0.35 -35.43
N GLY A 52 44.91 0.51 -35.55
CA GLY A 52 44.17 0.24 -36.79
C GLY A 52 44.09 -1.23 -37.18
N VAL A 53 44.35 -2.15 -36.25
CA VAL A 53 44.42 -3.61 -36.51
C VAL A 53 43.03 -4.29 -36.41
N GLN A 54 42.00 -3.55 -36.03
CA GLN A 54 40.64 -4.05 -35.89
C GLN A 54 39.66 -3.19 -36.71
N GLU A 55 39.04 -3.77 -37.74
CA GLU A 55 37.92 -3.16 -38.45
C GLU A 55 36.65 -3.21 -37.60
N ASP A 56 35.85 -2.14 -37.65
CA ASP A 56 34.59 -2.01 -36.90
C ASP A 56 33.48 -2.84 -37.55
N ASN A 57 33.32 -4.09 -37.13
CA ASN A 57 32.19 -4.94 -37.52
C ASN A 57 31.11 -4.98 -36.43
N ASN A 58 29.98 -4.34 -36.72
CA ASN A 58 28.70 -4.63 -36.07
C ASN A 58 28.03 -5.84 -36.74
N ASP A 59 27.45 -6.71 -35.92
CA ASP A 59 26.38 -7.68 -36.23
C ASP A 59 26.61 -8.85 -37.21
N ALA A 60 25.86 -9.93 -36.91
CA ALA A 60 25.37 -11.00 -37.79
C ALA A 60 26.30 -12.14 -38.32
N ASP A 61 26.29 -13.24 -37.55
CA ASP A 61 25.87 -14.61 -37.94
C ASP A 61 26.66 -15.52 -38.93
N ASP A 62 26.79 -16.78 -38.46
CA ASP A 62 26.90 -18.10 -39.14
C ASP A 62 27.89 -18.38 -40.31
N LYS A 63 28.91 -19.24 -40.06
CA LYS A 63 29.13 -20.52 -40.79
C LYS A 63 30.28 -21.43 -40.32
N LYS A 64 30.11 -22.74 -40.60
CA LYS A 64 31.02 -23.89 -40.34
C LYS A 64 32.18 -24.05 -41.34
N VAL A 65 33.33 -24.58 -40.89
CA VAL A 65 34.23 -25.57 -41.56
C VAL A 65 34.98 -26.32 -40.42
N VAL A 66 34.72 -27.60 -40.13
CA VAL A 66 35.29 -28.89 -40.64
C VAL A 66 36.75 -29.22 -40.22
N ASP A 67 36.83 -30.37 -39.57
CA ASP A 67 37.87 -31.22 -38.95
C ASP A 67 39.21 -31.45 -39.69
N ASP A 68 40.29 -31.67 -38.93
CA ASP A 68 41.24 -32.78 -39.17
C ASP A 68 42.10 -33.15 -37.93
N LYS A 69 42.57 -34.41 -37.86
CA LYS A 69 43.14 -35.11 -36.66
C LYS A 69 44.67 -34.90 -36.49
N GLU A 70 45.30 -35.01 -35.31
CA GLU A 70 45.70 -36.30 -34.68
C GLU A 70 46.25 -36.22 -33.22
N GLN A 71 45.96 -37.29 -32.47
CA GLN A 71 46.78 -38.05 -31.48
C GLN A 71 47.47 -37.43 -30.23
N THR A 72 46.94 -37.86 -29.07
CA THR A 72 47.65 -38.58 -27.98
C THR A 72 48.61 -37.82 -27.03
N TYR A 73 48.11 -37.49 -25.83
CA TYR A 73 48.74 -37.91 -24.55
C TYR A 73 47.73 -37.86 -23.38
N LEU A 74 47.72 -38.86 -22.50
CA LEU A 74 46.90 -38.90 -21.28
C LEU A 74 47.72 -38.42 -20.06
N PRO A 75 47.09 -37.66 -19.15
CA PRO A 75 47.23 -37.94 -17.72
C PRO A 75 45.87 -38.24 -17.04
N SER A 76 45.94 -38.96 -15.92
CA SER A 76 44.79 -39.44 -15.14
C SER A 76 44.03 -38.33 -14.39
N ASP A 77 42.88 -38.72 -13.84
CA ASP A 77 42.14 -38.10 -12.73
C ASP A 77 41.19 -36.92 -13.03
N SER A 78 39.96 -37.25 -13.47
CA SER A 78 38.74 -36.68 -12.85
C SER A 78 37.51 -37.55 -13.12
N TYR A 79 36.75 -37.87 -12.07
CA TYR A 79 35.58 -38.77 -12.16
C TYR A 79 34.36 -38.00 -12.69
N SER A 80 34.28 -37.80 -14.01
CA SER A 80 33.12 -37.19 -14.65
C SER A 80 31.95 -38.18 -14.72
N SER A 81 30.83 -37.82 -14.08
CA SER A 81 29.58 -38.54 -14.20
C SER A 81 29.04 -38.39 -15.62
N LYS A 82 29.09 -39.46 -16.42
CA LYS A 82 28.59 -39.50 -17.81
C LYS A 82 27.06 -39.39 -17.90
N SER A 83 26.50 -38.23 -17.59
CA SER A 83 25.15 -37.84 -18.01
C SER A 83 25.14 -37.45 -19.48
N LYS A 84 25.40 -38.45 -20.34
CA LYS A 84 25.39 -38.30 -21.80
C LYS A 84 23.96 -37.92 -22.24
N LYS A 85 23.80 -36.79 -22.92
CA LYS A 85 22.53 -36.26 -23.44
C LYS A 85 21.97 -37.24 -24.51
N LYS A 86 21.31 -38.32 -24.10
CA LYS A 86 20.80 -39.38 -24.98
C LYS A 86 19.34 -39.10 -25.35
N SER A 87 19.15 -38.46 -26.48
CA SER A 87 17.84 -38.38 -27.14
C SER A 87 17.35 -39.80 -27.52
N GLY A 88 16.17 -40.16 -27.05
CA GLY A 88 15.37 -41.22 -27.69
C GLY A 88 15.94 -42.65 -27.67
N THR A 89 16.32 -43.19 -26.51
CA THR A 89 16.24 -44.64 -26.25
C THR A 89 16.39 -44.90 -24.75
N GLY A 90 15.50 -45.71 -24.17
CA GLY A 90 15.46 -45.98 -22.74
C GLY A 90 16.56 -46.92 -22.25
N ASP A 91 17.80 -46.42 -22.19
CA ASP A 91 18.84 -47.04 -21.35
C ASP A 91 18.38 -46.91 -19.89
N LYS A 92 17.97 -48.03 -19.30
CA LYS A 92 17.60 -48.09 -17.88
C LYS A 92 18.85 -47.78 -17.06
N GLN A 93 18.92 -46.57 -16.49
CA GLN A 93 19.91 -46.26 -15.46
C GLN A 93 19.79 -47.32 -14.36
N GLN A 94 20.89 -48.02 -14.07
CA GLN A 94 20.84 -49.15 -13.15
C GLN A 94 20.44 -48.65 -11.75
N ASP A 95 19.48 -49.34 -11.14
CA ASP A 95 19.01 -49.03 -9.80
C ASP A 95 20.08 -49.47 -8.78
N HIS A 96 20.88 -48.51 -8.31
CA HIS A 96 21.97 -48.75 -7.37
C HIS A 96 21.47 -49.32 -6.04
N TYR A 97 20.24 -48.98 -5.62
CA TYR A 97 19.64 -49.58 -4.44
C TYR A 97 19.26 -51.04 -4.72
N ALA A 98 18.68 -51.35 -5.88
CA ALA A 98 18.35 -52.73 -6.25
C ALA A 98 19.60 -53.61 -6.40
N LEU A 99 20.70 -53.09 -6.97
CA LEU A 99 21.99 -53.78 -7.05
C LEU A 99 22.57 -54.15 -5.67
N LEU A 100 22.34 -53.31 -4.66
CA LEU A 100 22.69 -53.60 -3.27
C LEU A 100 21.60 -54.40 -2.50
N GLY A 101 20.48 -54.77 -3.12
CA GLY A 101 19.35 -55.44 -2.45
C GLY A 101 18.46 -54.51 -1.60
N LEU A 102 18.72 -53.21 -1.63
CA LEU A 102 18.04 -52.14 -0.88
C LEU A 102 16.93 -51.44 -1.68
N GLY A 103 16.53 -51.98 -2.84
CA GLY A 103 15.51 -51.37 -3.71
C GLY A 103 14.15 -51.14 -3.04
N HIS A 104 13.85 -51.87 -1.96
CA HIS A 104 12.66 -51.70 -1.12
C HIS A 104 12.74 -50.51 -0.13
N LEU A 105 13.94 -50.00 0.15
CA LEU A 105 14.19 -48.83 1.00
C LEU A 105 14.46 -47.56 0.17
N ARG A 106 15.15 -47.68 -0.98
CA ARG A 106 15.64 -46.54 -1.79
C ARG A 106 16.31 -45.48 -0.88
N TYR A 107 15.94 -44.21 -1.07
CA TYR A 107 16.38 -43.05 -0.29
C TYR A 107 16.18 -43.16 1.23
N LEU A 108 15.35 -44.09 1.74
CA LEU A 108 15.18 -44.34 3.18
C LEU A 108 16.27 -45.22 3.78
N ALA A 109 17.14 -45.85 2.96
CA ALA A 109 18.21 -46.71 3.46
C ALA A 109 19.23 -45.90 4.30
N THR A 110 19.56 -46.38 5.49
CA THR A 110 20.61 -45.77 6.32
C THR A 110 22.01 -46.08 5.77
N GLU A 111 23.00 -45.27 6.14
CA GLU A 111 24.39 -45.51 5.71
C GLU A 111 24.90 -46.89 6.18
N ASP A 112 24.54 -47.32 7.39
CA ASP A 112 24.91 -48.64 7.91
C ASP A 112 24.18 -49.78 7.19
N GLN A 113 22.94 -49.57 6.73
CA GLN A 113 22.27 -50.52 5.85
C GLN A 113 23.00 -50.63 4.51
N ILE A 114 23.44 -49.51 3.91
CA ILE A 114 24.23 -49.49 2.66
C ILE A 114 25.56 -50.23 2.84
N ARG A 115 26.33 -49.92 3.89
CA ARG A 115 27.59 -50.60 4.24
C ARG A 115 27.41 -52.09 4.55
N LYS A 116 26.30 -52.49 5.17
CA LYS A 116 25.99 -53.90 5.44
C LYS A 116 25.64 -54.63 4.14
N SER A 117 24.70 -54.10 3.38
CA SER A 117 24.23 -54.70 2.13
C SER A 117 25.35 -54.83 1.11
N TYR A 118 26.21 -53.81 0.95
CA TYR A 118 27.39 -53.90 0.09
C TYR A 118 28.35 -55.01 0.49
N ARG A 119 28.62 -55.21 1.79
CA ARG A 119 29.47 -56.33 2.24
C ARG A 119 28.85 -57.68 1.90
N GLU A 120 27.53 -57.82 2.07
CA GLU A 120 26.81 -59.06 1.74
C GLU A 120 26.73 -59.32 0.23
N THR A 121 26.45 -58.29 -0.59
CA THR A 121 26.40 -58.42 -2.06
C THR A 121 27.78 -58.59 -2.67
N ALA A 122 28.79 -57.83 -2.24
CA ALA A 122 30.16 -57.99 -2.73
C ALA A 122 30.72 -59.38 -2.41
N LEU A 123 30.48 -59.93 -1.22
CA LEU A 123 30.87 -61.31 -0.90
C LEU A 123 30.10 -62.34 -1.74
N ARG A 124 28.83 -62.11 -2.04
CA ARG A 124 28.01 -63.02 -2.86
C ARG A 124 28.41 -63.01 -4.33
N PHE A 125 28.64 -61.83 -4.89
CA PHE A 125 28.86 -61.61 -6.33
C PHE A 125 30.34 -61.42 -6.71
N HIS A 126 31.29 -61.64 -5.78
CA HIS A 126 32.72 -61.63 -6.09
C HIS A 126 33.05 -62.64 -7.21
N PRO A 127 33.89 -62.30 -8.20
CA PRO A 127 34.26 -63.20 -9.30
C PRO A 127 34.68 -64.61 -8.83
N ASP A 128 35.59 -64.70 -7.86
CA ASP A 128 36.06 -65.96 -7.27
C ASP A 128 34.92 -66.84 -6.69
N LYS A 129 33.85 -66.22 -6.17
CA LYS A 129 32.69 -66.91 -5.60
C LYS A 129 31.70 -67.35 -6.67
N GLN A 130 31.75 -66.75 -7.85
CA GLN A 130 30.95 -67.08 -9.02
C GLN A 130 31.65 -68.05 -9.98
N ALA A 131 32.91 -68.44 -9.72
CA ALA A 131 33.69 -69.36 -10.54
C ALA A 131 32.99 -70.71 -10.83
N ALA A 132 32.11 -71.19 -9.93
CA ALA A 132 31.31 -72.39 -10.16
C ALA A 132 30.32 -72.24 -11.34
N LEU A 133 29.83 -71.03 -11.63
CA LEU A 133 28.98 -70.77 -12.80
C LEU A 133 29.78 -70.80 -14.10
N LEU A 134 31.06 -70.39 -14.07
CA LEU A 134 31.96 -70.48 -15.23
C LEU A 134 32.30 -71.94 -15.58
N LEU A 135 32.41 -72.80 -14.56
CA LEU A 135 32.67 -74.24 -14.75
C LEU A 135 31.45 -75.03 -15.24
N ALA A 136 30.24 -74.47 -15.14
CA ALA A 136 29.00 -75.09 -15.61
C ALA A 136 28.73 -74.89 -17.11
N GLU A 137 29.52 -74.06 -17.78
CA GLU A 137 29.29 -73.65 -19.17
C GLU A 137 30.20 -74.43 -20.14
N GLU A 138 29.63 -74.99 -21.21
CA GLU A 138 30.32 -76.02 -22.02
C GLU A 138 31.30 -75.44 -23.05
N THR A 139 31.04 -74.24 -23.58
CA THR A 139 31.86 -73.64 -24.65
C THR A 139 32.74 -72.51 -24.13
N GLU A 140 33.98 -72.42 -24.62
CA GLU A 140 34.93 -71.34 -24.24
C GLU A 140 34.38 -69.93 -24.54
N ALA A 141 33.60 -69.79 -25.63
CA ALA A 141 32.92 -68.54 -25.94
C ALA A 141 31.88 -68.16 -24.86
N ALA A 142 31.04 -69.12 -24.45
CA ALA A 142 30.04 -68.85 -23.43
C ALA A 142 30.66 -68.64 -22.03
N LYS A 143 31.73 -69.37 -21.69
CA LYS A 143 32.55 -69.12 -20.48
C LYS A 143 33.07 -67.69 -20.43
N GLN A 144 33.62 -67.19 -21.55
CA GLN A 144 34.10 -65.82 -21.64
C GLN A 144 32.94 -64.82 -21.46
N THR A 145 31.79 -65.02 -22.13
CA THR A 145 30.63 -64.13 -21.92
C THR A 145 30.11 -64.14 -20.48
N LYS A 146 30.08 -65.30 -19.81
CA LYS A 146 29.68 -65.42 -18.40
C LYS A 146 30.67 -64.72 -17.47
N LYS A 147 31.96 -64.77 -17.78
CA LYS A 147 33.01 -64.05 -17.05
C LYS A 147 32.81 -62.53 -17.18
N ASP A 148 32.59 -62.05 -18.40
CA ASP A 148 32.34 -60.63 -18.68
C ASP A 148 31.04 -60.14 -17.99
N GLU A 149 29.98 -60.95 -17.96
CA GLU A 149 28.75 -60.69 -17.18
C GLU A 149 29.03 -60.56 -15.68
N ILE A 150 29.80 -61.48 -15.08
CA ILE A 150 30.14 -61.50 -13.66
C ILE A 150 31.00 -60.27 -13.28
N GLU A 151 32.04 -59.98 -14.06
CA GLU A 151 32.92 -58.82 -13.83
C GLU A 151 32.16 -57.50 -13.99
N SER A 152 31.29 -57.40 -15.01
CA SER A 152 30.41 -56.24 -15.22
C SER A 152 29.42 -56.05 -14.07
N HIS A 153 28.79 -57.13 -13.58
CA HIS A 153 27.85 -57.06 -12.45
C HIS A 153 28.55 -56.69 -11.13
N PHE A 154 29.74 -57.25 -10.86
CA PHE A 154 30.53 -56.88 -9.68
C PHE A 154 30.96 -55.41 -9.73
N LYS A 155 31.41 -54.93 -10.89
CA LYS A 155 31.74 -53.51 -11.12
C LYS A 155 30.54 -52.60 -10.90
N ALA A 156 29.35 -52.97 -11.36
CA ALA A 156 28.11 -52.25 -11.09
C ALA A 156 27.75 -52.18 -9.58
N ILE A 157 28.04 -53.24 -8.81
CA ILE A 157 27.89 -53.24 -7.35
C ILE A 157 28.88 -52.27 -6.68
N GLN A 158 30.13 -52.21 -7.15
CA GLN A 158 31.12 -51.26 -6.66
C GLN A 158 30.71 -49.81 -6.95
N GLU A 159 30.33 -49.51 -8.21
CA GLU A 159 29.82 -48.19 -8.61
C GLU A 159 28.57 -47.78 -7.81
N ALA A 160 27.64 -48.70 -7.59
CA ALA A 160 26.45 -48.48 -6.76
C ALA A 160 26.80 -48.12 -5.30
N TYR A 161 27.78 -48.79 -4.70
CA TYR A 161 28.24 -48.47 -3.36
C TYR A 161 28.95 -47.11 -3.31
N GLU A 162 29.84 -46.81 -4.25
CA GLU A 162 30.54 -45.53 -4.33
C GLU A 162 29.60 -44.33 -4.48
N VAL A 163 28.49 -44.49 -5.20
CA VAL A 163 27.45 -43.45 -5.34
C VAL A 163 26.60 -43.34 -4.08
N LEU A 164 26.21 -44.46 -3.47
CA LEU A 164 25.28 -44.45 -2.33
C LEU A 164 25.93 -44.19 -0.97
N ILE A 165 27.24 -44.41 -0.82
CA ILE A 165 27.97 -44.14 0.43
C ILE A 165 28.34 -42.66 0.59
N ASP A 166 28.62 -41.97 -0.51
CA ASP A 166 28.96 -40.54 -0.53
C ASP A 166 27.67 -39.70 -0.41
N PRO A 167 27.51 -38.88 0.65
CA PRO A 167 26.27 -38.12 0.86
C PRO A 167 25.93 -37.11 -0.25
N VAL A 168 26.92 -36.64 -1.01
CA VAL A 168 26.73 -35.69 -2.11
C VAL A 168 26.35 -36.45 -3.37
N LYS A 169 27.07 -37.52 -3.73
CA LYS A 169 26.72 -38.36 -4.89
C LYS A 169 25.36 -39.01 -4.70
N ARG A 170 25.06 -39.50 -3.49
CA ARG A 170 23.75 -40.06 -3.14
C ARG A 170 22.64 -39.03 -3.30
N ARG A 171 22.84 -37.78 -2.85
CA ARG A 171 21.85 -36.70 -3.02
C ARG A 171 21.57 -36.42 -4.49
N ILE A 172 22.62 -36.34 -5.30
CA ILE A 172 22.55 -36.14 -6.75
C ILE A 172 21.73 -37.28 -7.38
N TYR A 173 22.12 -38.54 -7.10
CA TYR A 173 21.42 -39.73 -7.59
C TYR A 173 19.95 -39.78 -7.14
N ASP A 174 19.69 -39.58 -5.85
CA ASP A 174 18.34 -39.58 -5.28
C ASP A 174 17.48 -38.46 -5.87
N SER A 175 18.06 -37.34 -6.33
CA SER A 175 17.33 -36.24 -6.99
C SER A 175 17.01 -36.51 -8.46
N THR A 176 17.75 -37.42 -9.09
CA THR A 176 17.54 -37.91 -10.47
C THR A 176 16.66 -39.17 -10.55
N ASP A 177 16.34 -39.77 -9.40
CA ASP A 177 15.39 -40.88 -9.25
C ASP A 177 13.98 -40.50 -9.76
N GLU A 178 13.22 -41.47 -10.26
CA GLU A 178 11.90 -41.24 -10.84
C GLU A 178 10.93 -40.63 -9.79
N PHE A 179 10.31 -39.50 -10.13
CA PHE A 179 9.49 -38.74 -9.19
C PHE A 179 8.26 -38.12 -9.86
N ASP A 180 7.10 -38.33 -9.23
CA ASP A 180 5.84 -37.68 -9.61
C ASP A 180 5.80 -36.22 -9.12
N ASP A 181 6.19 -35.31 -10.01
CA ASP A 181 6.18 -33.87 -9.81
C ASP A 181 4.79 -33.22 -9.88
N GLU A 182 3.73 -33.96 -10.23
CA GLU A 182 2.37 -33.41 -10.31
C GLU A 182 1.86 -32.90 -8.95
N ILE A 183 1.20 -31.74 -9.00
CA ILE A 183 0.65 -31.06 -7.82
C ILE A 183 -0.87 -30.85 -7.96
N PRO A 184 -1.68 -31.18 -6.95
CA PRO A 184 -3.10 -30.91 -6.99
C PRO A 184 -3.43 -29.40 -7.15
N THR A 185 -4.36 -29.13 -8.06
CA THR A 185 -4.86 -27.78 -8.36
C THR A 185 -6.23 -27.50 -7.72
N ASP A 186 -7.06 -28.54 -7.63
CA ASP A 186 -8.44 -28.49 -7.17
C ASP A 186 -8.79 -29.79 -6.42
N CYS A 187 -9.76 -29.72 -5.51
CA CYS A 187 -10.41 -30.85 -4.87
C CYS A 187 -11.78 -30.42 -4.33
N ALA A 188 -12.68 -31.39 -4.16
CA ALA A 188 -13.86 -31.19 -3.34
C ALA A 188 -13.47 -31.19 -1.83
N PRO A 189 -14.23 -30.50 -0.95
CA PRO A 189 -13.84 -30.34 0.46
C PRO A 189 -13.62 -31.65 1.20
N GLN A 190 -14.46 -32.67 0.95
CA GLN A 190 -14.38 -33.99 1.58
C GLN A 190 -13.17 -34.82 1.15
N ASP A 191 -12.55 -34.49 0.01
CA ASP A 191 -11.40 -35.22 -0.54
C ASP A 191 -10.08 -34.47 -0.34
N PHE A 192 -10.11 -33.29 0.30
CA PHE A 192 -8.94 -32.44 0.57
C PHE A 192 -7.76 -33.22 1.15
N PHE A 193 -7.98 -33.96 2.24
CA PHE A 193 -6.94 -34.73 2.92
C PHE A 193 -6.41 -35.90 2.06
N LYS A 194 -7.28 -36.53 1.26
CA LYS A 194 -6.93 -37.65 0.37
C LYS A 194 -6.09 -37.18 -0.83
N VAL A 195 -6.33 -35.96 -1.31
CA VAL A 195 -5.67 -35.38 -2.48
C VAL A 195 -4.37 -34.67 -2.09
N PHE A 196 -4.42 -33.76 -1.12
CA PHE A 196 -3.25 -32.97 -0.73
C PHE A 196 -2.30 -33.71 0.23
N GLY A 197 -2.81 -34.60 1.10
CA GLY A 197 -1.99 -35.36 2.06
C GLY A 197 -0.85 -36.15 1.38
N PRO A 198 -1.14 -37.04 0.41
CA PRO A 198 -0.11 -37.77 -0.32
C PRO A 198 0.85 -36.86 -1.09
N ALA A 199 0.36 -35.76 -1.67
CA ALA A 199 1.21 -34.79 -2.38
C ALA A 199 2.22 -34.12 -1.44
N PHE A 200 1.81 -33.72 -0.23
CA PHE A 200 2.72 -33.18 0.78
C PHE A 200 3.71 -34.23 1.30
N MET A 201 3.26 -35.47 1.56
CA MET A 201 4.16 -36.55 1.99
C MET A 201 5.22 -36.85 0.92
N ARG A 202 4.83 -36.93 -0.36
CA ARG A 202 5.75 -37.19 -1.48
C ARG A 202 6.79 -36.09 -1.63
N ASN A 203 6.36 -34.83 -1.66
CA ASN A 203 7.28 -33.69 -1.76
C ASN A 203 8.10 -33.48 -0.47
N GLY A 204 7.64 -33.99 0.66
CA GLY A 204 8.34 -33.95 1.95
C GLY A 204 9.70 -34.67 1.93
N ARG A 205 9.88 -35.68 1.05
CA ARG A 205 11.17 -36.37 0.79
C ARG A 205 12.33 -35.38 0.66
N TRP A 206 12.08 -34.26 -0.04
CA TRP A 206 13.10 -33.25 -0.35
C TRP A 206 13.36 -32.24 0.77
N SER A 207 12.69 -32.33 1.92
CA SER A 207 12.85 -31.34 2.99
C SER A 207 14.21 -31.45 3.71
N VAL A 208 14.97 -30.35 3.74
CA VAL A 208 16.13 -30.15 4.62
C VAL A 208 15.72 -30.17 6.09
N ASN A 209 14.51 -29.71 6.40
CA ASN A 209 14.00 -29.58 7.76
C ASN A 209 13.15 -30.80 8.14
N GLN A 210 13.53 -31.46 9.23
CA GLN A 210 12.87 -32.64 9.78
C GLN A 210 12.49 -32.39 11.25
N PRO A 211 11.41 -33.00 11.78
CA PRO A 211 10.44 -33.84 11.07
C PRO A 211 9.49 -33.02 10.17
N ILE A 212 9.01 -33.64 9.10
CA ILE A 212 7.97 -33.05 8.24
C ILE A 212 6.61 -33.12 8.98
N PRO A 213 5.88 -31.99 9.15
CA PRO A 213 4.57 -32.01 9.78
C PRO A 213 3.53 -32.65 8.85
N SER A 214 2.66 -33.49 9.43
CA SER A 214 1.49 -34.04 8.75
C SER A 214 0.44 -32.95 8.47
N LEU A 215 -0.34 -33.11 7.40
CA LEU A 215 -1.50 -32.26 7.08
C LEU A 215 -2.63 -32.40 8.13
N GLY A 216 -2.65 -33.51 8.87
CA GLY A 216 -3.67 -33.85 9.85
C GLY A 216 -5.01 -34.26 9.22
N ASP A 217 -6.08 -34.03 9.96
CA ASP A 217 -7.49 -34.32 9.65
C ASP A 217 -8.37 -33.07 9.87
N ASP A 218 -9.69 -33.18 9.72
CA ASP A 218 -10.61 -32.05 9.90
C ASP A 218 -10.72 -31.55 11.36
N ASN A 219 -10.34 -32.38 12.33
CA ASN A 219 -10.39 -32.08 13.77
C ASN A 219 -9.09 -31.46 14.31
N THR A 220 -8.02 -31.47 13.50
CA THR A 220 -6.69 -31.00 13.89
C THR A 220 -6.74 -29.53 14.37
N PRO A 221 -6.18 -29.20 15.55
CA PRO A 221 -6.24 -27.85 16.09
C PRO A 221 -5.65 -26.80 15.15
N LEU A 222 -6.30 -25.64 15.01
CA LEU A 222 -5.86 -24.56 14.11
C LEU A 222 -4.39 -24.13 14.31
N LYS A 223 -3.86 -24.25 15.53
CA LYS A 223 -2.44 -23.99 15.84
C LYS A 223 -1.49 -24.96 15.13
N GLU A 224 -1.86 -26.23 15.02
CA GLU A 224 -1.09 -27.25 14.30
C GLU A 224 -1.22 -27.06 12.79
N VAL A 225 -2.40 -26.67 12.31
CA VAL A 225 -2.63 -26.28 10.91
C VAL A 225 -1.77 -25.08 10.52
N ASP A 226 -1.71 -24.04 11.36
CA ASP A 226 -0.84 -22.89 11.13
C ASP A 226 0.65 -23.28 11.18
N ASN A 227 1.07 -24.17 12.10
CA ASN A 227 2.45 -24.69 12.14
C ASN A 227 2.81 -25.47 10.85
N PHE A 228 1.89 -26.31 10.35
CA PHE A 228 2.03 -27.03 9.10
C PHE A 228 2.24 -26.05 7.93
N TYR A 229 1.38 -25.05 7.79
CA TYR A 229 1.52 -24.05 6.72
C TYR A 229 2.77 -23.17 6.88
N ASN A 230 3.18 -22.83 8.10
CA ASN A 230 4.41 -22.08 8.36
C ASN A 230 5.67 -22.86 7.95
N PHE A 231 5.72 -24.18 8.21
CA PHE A 231 6.78 -25.06 7.72
C PHE A 231 6.80 -25.07 6.18
N TRP A 232 5.65 -25.29 5.54
CA TRP A 232 5.56 -25.41 4.08
C TRP A 232 5.76 -24.08 3.32
N TYR A 233 5.39 -22.94 3.90
CA TYR A 233 5.76 -21.62 3.38
C TYR A 233 7.24 -21.27 3.59
N SER A 234 7.91 -21.96 4.50
CA SER A 234 9.36 -21.83 4.78
C SER A 234 10.18 -23.01 4.23
N PHE A 235 9.59 -23.80 3.33
CA PHE A 235 10.15 -25.06 2.85
C PHE A 235 11.52 -24.87 2.19
N LYS A 236 12.48 -25.72 2.57
CA LYS A 236 13.82 -25.76 1.99
C LYS A 236 14.06 -27.13 1.39
N SER A 237 14.20 -27.16 0.06
CA SER A 237 14.50 -28.37 -0.69
C SER A 237 16.01 -28.66 -0.66
N TRP A 238 16.39 -29.93 -0.50
CA TRP A 238 17.74 -30.41 -0.81
C TRP A 238 17.86 -30.98 -2.23
N ARG A 239 16.75 -31.09 -2.98
CA ARG A 239 16.73 -31.65 -4.34
C ARG A 239 17.63 -30.85 -5.26
N GLU A 240 18.56 -31.53 -5.91
CA GLU A 240 19.47 -30.95 -6.91
C GLU A 240 18.92 -31.23 -8.32
N PHE A 241 19.38 -30.49 -9.34
CA PHE A 241 18.87 -30.63 -10.72
C PHE A 241 20.00 -30.85 -11.75
N PRO A 242 20.82 -31.92 -11.64
CA PRO A 242 21.98 -32.13 -12.52
C PRO A 242 21.61 -32.24 -14.01
N HIS A 243 20.42 -32.75 -14.32
CA HIS A 243 19.93 -32.86 -15.70
C HIS A 243 19.63 -31.50 -16.37
N ALA A 244 19.61 -30.40 -15.61
CA ALA A 244 19.51 -29.05 -16.17
C ALA A 244 20.85 -28.56 -16.74
N ASP A 245 21.97 -29.21 -16.44
CA ASP A 245 23.29 -28.83 -16.91
C ASP A 245 23.48 -29.25 -18.37
N GLU A 246 23.10 -28.35 -19.28
CA GLU A 246 23.10 -28.62 -20.72
C GLU A 246 24.48 -28.68 -21.37
N PHE A 247 25.52 -28.14 -20.71
CA PHE A 247 26.88 -28.05 -21.22
C PHE A 247 27.81 -29.05 -20.53
N ASP A 248 28.45 -29.91 -21.32
CA ASP A 248 29.41 -30.90 -20.84
C ASP A 248 30.80 -30.27 -20.63
N LEU A 249 31.27 -30.25 -19.39
CA LEU A 249 32.55 -29.63 -19.02
C LEU A 249 33.78 -30.35 -19.60
N GLU A 250 33.64 -31.59 -20.08
CA GLU A 250 34.70 -32.31 -20.79
C GLU A 250 34.90 -31.81 -22.24
N GLN A 251 33.88 -31.17 -22.82
CA GLN A 251 33.90 -30.61 -24.18
C GLN A 251 34.49 -29.20 -24.23
N ALA A 252 35.01 -28.69 -23.11
CA ALA A 252 35.56 -27.35 -23.01
C ALA A 252 36.97 -27.25 -23.62
N GLU A 253 37.05 -26.73 -24.84
CA GLU A 253 38.30 -26.48 -25.59
C GLU A 253 39.33 -25.58 -24.87
N SER A 254 38.91 -24.81 -23.86
CA SER A 254 39.81 -23.97 -23.07
C SER A 254 39.31 -23.76 -21.64
N ARG A 255 40.20 -23.30 -20.76
CA ARG A 255 39.86 -22.98 -19.36
C ARG A 255 38.75 -21.93 -19.24
N ASP A 256 38.73 -20.96 -20.15
CA ASP A 256 37.73 -19.89 -20.12
C ASP A 256 36.40 -20.35 -20.77
N HIS A 257 36.45 -21.26 -21.75
CA HIS A 257 35.28 -21.99 -22.24
C HIS A 257 34.66 -22.83 -21.11
N LYS A 258 35.47 -23.57 -20.34
CA LYS A 258 35.00 -24.36 -19.18
C LYS A 258 34.30 -23.47 -18.14
N ARG A 259 34.92 -22.35 -17.76
CA ARG A 259 34.32 -21.37 -16.84
C ARG A 259 33.04 -20.73 -17.38
N TRP A 260 32.91 -20.59 -18.70
CA TRP A 260 31.68 -20.13 -19.32
C TRP A 260 30.59 -21.22 -19.22
N MET A 261 30.90 -22.47 -19.54
CA MET A 261 29.97 -23.61 -19.41
C MET A 261 29.48 -23.79 -17.96
N GLU A 262 30.40 -23.79 -16.98
CA GLU A 262 30.09 -23.83 -15.55
C GLU A 262 29.09 -22.74 -15.15
N ARG A 263 29.23 -21.52 -15.68
CA ARG A 263 28.31 -20.41 -15.44
C ARG A 263 26.95 -20.58 -16.13
N GLN A 264 26.86 -21.26 -17.27
CA GLN A 264 25.57 -21.55 -17.89
C GLN A 264 24.83 -22.66 -17.15
N ASN A 265 25.52 -23.76 -16.82
CA ASN A 265 25.01 -24.83 -15.97
C ASN A 265 24.49 -24.30 -14.63
N ALA A 266 25.28 -23.47 -13.95
CA ALA A 266 24.85 -22.82 -12.70
C ALA A 266 23.55 -21.99 -12.85
N LYS A 267 23.34 -21.29 -13.98
CA LYS A 267 22.08 -20.58 -14.27
C LYS A 267 20.91 -21.53 -14.54
N LEU A 268 21.14 -22.61 -15.28
CA LEU A 268 20.11 -23.60 -15.60
C LEU A 268 19.67 -24.35 -14.33
N THR A 269 20.62 -24.80 -13.51
CA THR A 269 20.36 -25.39 -12.19
C THR A 269 19.75 -24.37 -11.19
N GLU A 270 20.09 -23.08 -11.23
CA GLU A 270 19.37 -22.05 -10.46
C GLU A 270 17.93 -21.83 -10.96
N LYS A 271 17.71 -21.86 -12.27
CA LYS A 271 16.38 -21.75 -12.88
C LYS A 271 15.50 -22.94 -12.48
N ALA A 272 16.00 -24.18 -12.60
CA ALA A 272 15.29 -25.39 -12.19
C ALA A 272 14.89 -25.35 -10.70
N ARG A 273 15.81 -24.94 -9.81
CA ARG A 273 15.51 -24.75 -8.38
C ARG A 273 14.44 -23.67 -8.12
N LYS A 274 14.42 -22.59 -8.91
CA LYS A 274 13.36 -21.55 -8.83
C LYS A 274 12.01 -22.08 -9.32
N GLU A 275 12.00 -22.91 -10.36
CA GLU A 275 10.79 -23.54 -10.90
C GLU A 275 10.21 -24.57 -9.92
N ASP A 276 11.02 -25.42 -9.30
CA ASP A 276 10.58 -26.35 -8.25
C ASP A 276 10.10 -25.60 -6.99
N TYR A 277 10.81 -24.55 -6.55
CA TYR A 277 10.33 -23.70 -5.46
C TYR A 277 8.97 -23.07 -5.78
N ALA A 278 8.75 -22.59 -7.01
CA ALA A 278 7.47 -22.06 -7.46
C ALA A 278 6.36 -23.14 -7.54
N ARG A 279 6.71 -24.38 -7.93
CA ARG A 279 5.82 -25.56 -7.93
C ARG A 279 5.37 -25.90 -6.52
N ILE A 280 6.30 -26.07 -5.58
CA ILE A 280 5.99 -26.28 -4.15
C ILE A 280 5.17 -25.11 -3.61
N ARG A 281 5.57 -23.85 -3.86
CA ARG A 281 4.83 -22.67 -3.41
C ARG A 281 3.38 -22.67 -3.93
N THR A 282 3.15 -23.16 -5.15
CA THR A 282 1.82 -23.33 -5.76
C THR A 282 1.02 -24.44 -5.09
N LEU A 283 1.62 -25.60 -4.79
CA LEU A 283 0.99 -26.68 -4.02
C LEU A 283 0.45 -26.16 -2.67
N VAL A 284 1.28 -25.42 -1.92
CA VAL A 284 0.89 -24.88 -0.60
C VAL A 284 -0.24 -23.85 -0.74
N ASP A 285 -0.17 -22.96 -1.72
CA ASP A 285 -1.22 -21.97 -1.98
C ASP A 285 -2.54 -22.58 -2.47
N ASN A 286 -2.50 -23.68 -3.22
CA ASN A 286 -3.70 -24.40 -3.64
C ASN A 286 -4.34 -25.08 -2.42
N ALA A 287 -3.54 -25.76 -1.60
CA ALA A 287 -4.01 -26.38 -0.37
C ALA A 287 -4.64 -25.35 0.58
N TYR A 288 -3.95 -24.25 0.89
CA TYR A 288 -4.43 -23.22 1.82
C TYR A 288 -5.75 -22.57 1.38
N LYS A 289 -6.01 -22.49 0.07
CA LYS A 289 -7.28 -21.98 -0.47
C LYS A 289 -8.44 -22.99 -0.37
N ARG A 290 -8.15 -24.28 -0.19
CA ARG A 290 -9.14 -25.39 -0.20
C ARG A 290 -9.32 -26.09 1.14
N ASP A 291 -8.39 -25.90 2.08
CA ASP A 291 -8.47 -26.47 3.43
C ASP A 291 -9.78 -26.07 4.14
N PRO A 292 -10.67 -27.04 4.46
CA PRO A 292 -11.94 -26.75 5.11
C PRO A 292 -11.79 -25.99 6.43
N ARG A 293 -10.72 -26.25 7.19
CA ARG A 293 -10.46 -25.65 8.51
C ARG A 293 -10.11 -24.17 8.36
N ILE A 294 -9.31 -23.83 7.35
CA ILE A 294 -8.97 -22.45 6.99
C ILE A 294 -10.18 -21.70 6.44
N LEU A 295 -11.03 -22.37 5.67
CA LEU A 295 -12.28 -21.79 5.15
C LEU A 295 -13.27 -21.48 6.28
N ARG A 296 -13.51 -22.40 7.24
CA ARG A 296 -14.31 -22.16 8.45
C ARG A 296 -13.82 -20.93 9.22
N ARG A 297 -12.52 -20.91 9.57
CA ARG A 297 -11.88 -19.76 10.27
C ARG A 297 -12.13 -18.42 9.57
N LYS A 298 -12.04 -18.40 8.24
CA LYS A 298 -12.22 -17.19 7.42
C LYS A 298 -13.68 -16.75 7.31
N GLU A 299 -14.61 -17.69 7.32
CA GLU A 299 -16.05 -17.42 7.39
C GLU A 299 -16.44 -16.86 8.76
N GLU A 300 -15.93 -17.46 9.84
CA GLU A 300 -16.10 -16.98 11.22
C GLU A 300 -15.57 -15.55 11.41
N GLU A 301 -14.34 -15.25 10.97
CA GLU A 301 -13.78 -13.88 11.04
C GLU A 301 -14.63 -12.87 10.26
N LYS A 302 -15.14 -13.27 9.09
CA LYS A 302 -16.02 -12.44 8.27
C LYS A 302 -17.37 -12.20 8.96
N ALA A 303 -17.96 -13.23 9.56
CA ALA A 303 -19.21 -13.16 10.30
C ALA A 303 -19.07 -12.30 11.57
N GLU A 304 -18.00 -12.46 12.35
CA GLU A 304 -17.69 -11.61 13.51
C GLU A 304 -17.55 -10.15 13.08
N LYS A 305 -16.83 -9.88 11.99
CA LYS A 305 -16.66 -8.54 11.42
C LYS A 305 -17.95 -7.93 10.90
N GLN A 306 -18.91 -8.75 10.44
CA GLN A 306 -20.26 -8.29 10.10
C GLN A 306 -21.08 -7.98 11.36
N ARG A 307 -21.16 -8.91 12.31
CA ARG A 307 -21.82 -8.71 13.61
C ARG A 307 -21.30 -7.48 14.35
N LYS A 308 -20.00 -7.21 14.32
CA LYS A 308 -19.38 -6.02 14.93
C LYS A 308 -19.75 -4.71 14.22
N LYS A 309 -19.96 -4.73 12.89
CA LYS A 309 -20.48 -3.59 12.14
C LYS A 309 -21.96 -3.35 12.43
N GLU A 310 -22.76 -4.41 12.44
CA GLU A 310 -24.19 -4.38 12.74
C GLU A 310 -24.45 -3.90 14.17
N ALA A 311 -23.71 -4.43 15.15
CA ALA A 311 -23.77 -3.96 16.54
C ALA A 311 -23.38 -2.48 16.67
N LYS A 312 -22.34 -2.02 15.96
CA LYS A 312 -21.96 -0.59 15.95
C LYS A 312 -23.02 0.29 15.29
N PHE A 313 -23.64 -0.18 14.21
CA PHE A 313 -24.74 0.53 13.54
C PHE A 313 -25.97 0.63 14.44
N LEU A 314 -26.37 -0.48 15.06
CA LEU A 314 -27.50 -0.52 15.99
C LEU A 314 -27.24 0.34 17.23
N ALA A 315 -26.04 0.27 17.82
CA ALA A 315 -25.66 1.13 18.94
C ALA A 315 -25.70 2.63 18.57
N LYS A 316 -25.22 3.01 17.37
CA LYS A 316 -25.36 4.40 16.89
C LYS A 316 -26.84 4.78 16.73
N LYS A 317 -27.67 3.90 16.16
CA LYS A 317 -29.10 4.18 15.97
C LYS A 317 -29.81 4.41 17.32
N VAL A 318 -29.54 3.55 18.31
CA VAL A 318 -30.10 3.69 19.67
C VAL A 318 -29.62 4.99 20.33
N GLN A 319 -28.34 5.35 20.20
CA GLN A 319 -27.81 6.63 20.71
C GLN A 319 -28.44 7.85 20.02
N GLU A 320 -28.70 7.77 18.71
CA GLU A 320 -29.33 8.84 17.93
C GLU A 320 -30.82 9.00 18.29
N GLU A 321 -31.53 7.88 18.50
CA GLU A 321 -32.93 7.83 18.96
C GLU A 321 -33.07 8.34 20.41
N GLU A 322 -32.15 7.97 21.30
CA GLU A 322 -32.10 8.47 22.67
C GLU A 322 -31.74 9.96 22.74
N ALA A 323 -30.78 10.42 21.95
CA ALA A 323 -30.45 11.85 21.86
C ALA A 323 -31.61 12.67 21.28
N ALA A 324 -32.34 12.13 20.29
CA ALA A 324 -33.54 12.77 19.76
C ALA A 324 -34.66 12.87 20.81
N ARG A 325 -34.87 11.81 21.61
CA ARG A 325 -35.83 11.80 22.73
C ARG A 325 -35.49 12.86 23.79
N ILE A 326 -34.22 12.94 24.20
CA ILE A 326 -33.74 13.92 25.18
C ILE A 326 -33.89 15.36 24.63
N ALA A 327 -33.53 15.59 23.37
CA ALA A 327 -33.66 16.91 22.74
C ALA A 327 -35.13 17.35 22.56
N GLU A 328 -36.04 16.41 22.32
CA GLU A 328 -37.49 16.70 22.26
C GLU A 328 -38.07 17.01 23.64
N GLU A 329 -37.67 16.29 24.69
CA GLU A 329 -38.05 16.57 26.08
C GLU A 329 -37.53 17.94 26.55
N GLU A 330 -36.27 18.29 26.24
CA GLU A 330 -35.71 19.62 26.53
C GLU A 330 -36.46 20.73 25.77
N ARG A 331 -36.81 20.50 24.49
CA ARG A 331 -37.60 21.46 23.70
C ARG A 331 -38.98 21.70 24.31
N GLN A 332 -39.68 20.64 24.73
CA GLN A 332 -40.99 20.75 25.38
C GLN A 332 -40.91 21.50 26.71
N ARG A 333 -39.92 21.17 27.56
CA ARG A 333 -39.71 21.86 28.84
C ARG A 333 -39.44 23.35 28.64
N LYS A 334 -38.61 23.72 27.66
CA LYS A 334 -38.29 25.11 27.34
C LYS A 334 -39.49 25.87 26.79
N GLU A 335 -40.30 25.25 25.92
CA GLU A 335 -41.54 25.84 25.41
C GLU A 335 -42.56 26.07 26.54
N GLU A 336 -42.67 25.13 27.49
CA GLU A 336 -43.53 25.31 28.65
C GLU A 336 -43.03 26.42 29.59
N GLU A 337 -41.73 26.49 29.87
CA GLU A 337 -41.14 27.58 30.66
C GLU A 337 -41.37 28.95 30.01
N GLU A 338 -41.14 29.08 28.70
CA GLU A 338 -41.42 30.30 27.95
C GLU A 338 -42.91 30.68 27.99
N ARG A 339 -43.80 29.68 27.84
CA ARG A 339 -45.26 29.87 27.94
C ARG A 339 -45.69 30.30 29.35
N GLN A 340 -45.05 29.81 30.41
CA GLN A 340 -45.28 30.25 31.78
C GLN A 340 -44.73 31.67 32.02
N ALA A 341 -43.51 31.97 31.56
CA ALA A 341 -42.90 33.30 31.64
C ALA A 341 -43.73 34.35 30.89
N ALA A 342 -44.26 34.04 29.70
CA ALA A 342 -45.15 34.91 28.95
C ALA A 342 -46.46 35.21 29.70
N LYS A 343 -47.07 34.20 30.35
CA LYS A 343 -48.25 34.39 31.21
C LYS A 343 -47.93 35.29 32.42
N ALA A 344 -46.80 35.06 33.10
CA ALA A 344 -46.36 35.87 34.24
C ALA A 344 -46.07 37.32 33.83
N ALA A 345 -45.38 37.55 32.71
CA ALA A 345 -45.12 38.88 32.16
C ALA A 345 -46.41 39.63 31.79
N LEU A 346 -47.41 38.93 31.23
CA LEU A 346 -48.73 39.51 30.94
C LEU A 346 -49.47 39.88 32.24
N GLN A 347 -49.39 39.06 33.29
CA GLN A 347 -49.96 39.38 34.60
C GLN A 347 -49.26 40.59 35.24
N GLN A 348 -47.93 40.65 35.23
CA GLN A 348 -47.19 41.83 35.73
C GLN A 348 -47.55 43.11 34.97
N LYS A 349 -47.73 43.06 33.64
CA LYS A 349 -48.21 44.21 32.85
C LYS A 349 -49.59 44.67 33.33
N LYS A 350 -50.54 43.74 33.56
CA LYS A 350 -51.88 44.06 34.09
C LYS A 350 -51.83 44.66 35.51
N VAL A 351 -50.95 44.18 36.38
CA VAL A 351 -50.75 44.74 37.74
C VAL A 351 -50.18 46.16 37.65
N LYS A 352 -49.07 46.36 36.92
CA LYS A 352 -48.46 47.68 36.71
C LYS A 352 -49.40 48.69 36.05
N GLU A 353 -50.31 48.24 35.18
CA GLU A 353 -51.34 49.11 34.61
C GLU A 353 -52.40 49.52 35.64
N LYS A 354 -52.85 48.60 36.50
CA LYS A 354 -53.77 48.90 37.61
C LYS A 354 -53.13 49.87 38.63
N GLU A 355 -51.89 49.62 39.03
CA GLU A 355 -51.11 50.51 39.91
C GLU A 355 -50.99 51.92 39.32
N LYS A 356 -50.61 52.04 38.04
CA LYS A 356 -50.56 53.34 37.34
C LYS A 356 -51.91 54.04 37.29
N LYS A 357 -53.03 53.32 37.15
CA LYS A 357 -54.38 53.89 37.20
C LYS A 357 -54.74 54.39 38.61
N LEU A 358 -54.40 53.64 39.65
CA LEU A 358 -54.60 54.05 41.04
C LEU A 358 -53.73 55.27 41.41
N LEU A 359 -52.44 55.25 41.06
CA LEU A 359 -51.52 56.38 41.30
C LEU A 359 -52.00 57.66 40.60
N ARG A 360 -52.52 57.56 39.36
CA ARG A 360 -53.16 58.69 38.68
C ARG A 360 -54.39 59.21 39.43
N LYS A 361 -55.20 58.34 40.03
CA LYS A 361 -56.38 58.72 40.82
C LYS A 361 -55.98 59.52 42.07
N GLU A 362 -55.00 59.05 42.83
CA GLU A 362 -54.55 59.77 44.06
C GLU A 362 -53.83 61.08 43.70
N ARG A 363 -53.05 61.14 42.61
CA ARG A 363 -52.50 62.40 42.10
C ARG A 363 -53.58 63.39 41.67
N ALA A 364 -54.71 62.92 41.11
CA ALA A 364 -55.84 63.79 40.80
C ALA A 364 -56.54 64.27 42.07
N ARG A 365 -56.75 63.39 43.06
CA ARG A 365 -57.30 63.72 44.38
C ARG A 365 -56.48 64.81 45.09
N LEU A 366 -55.15 64.67 45.12
CA LEU A 366 -54.25 65.66 45.71
C LEU A 366 -54.44 67.05 45.08
N ARG A 367 -54.48 67.16 43.75
CA ARG A 367 -54.74 68.42 43.04
C ARG A 367 -56.11 69.03 43.36
N THR A 368 -57.14 68.19 43.45
CA THR A 368 -58.50 68.67 43.80
C THR A 368 -58.52 69.25 45.22
N LEU A 369 -57.87 68.60 46.18
CA LEU A 369 -57.78 69.08 47.56
C LEU A 369 -56.90 70.32 47.71
N SER A 370 -55.84 70.46 46.92
CA SER A 370 -54.96 71.64 46.95
C SER A 370 -55.54 72.86 46.21
N GLY A 371 -56.47 72.69 45.28
CA GLY A 371 -57.05 73.78 44.48
C GLY A 371 -57.53 74.99 45.29
N PRO A 372 -58.32 74.83 46.37
CA PRO A 372 -58.74 75.93 47.24
C PRO A 372 -57.59 76.63 48.00
N ILE A 373 -56.51 75.89 48.29
CA ILE A 373 -55.33 76.41 49.01
C ILE A 373 -54.51 77.30 48.07
N LEU A 374 -54.33 76.85 46.82
CA LEU A 374 -53.66 77.59 45.75
C LEU A 374 -54.43 78.87 45.39
N SER A 375 -55.76 78.80 45.27
CA SER A 375 -56.58 79.97 44.91
C SER A 375 -56.61 81.08 45.97
N GLN A 376 -56.28 80.75 47.22
CA GLN A 376 -56.15 81.70 48.34
C GLN A 376 -54.70 82.07 48.67
N HIS A 377 -53.71 81.60 47.89
CA HIS A 377 -52.27 81.82 48.08
C HIS A 377 -51.78 81.53 49.52
N LEU A 378 -52.31 80.48 50.15
CA LEU A 378 -51.97 80.16 51.55
C LEU A 378 -50.56 79.55 51.66
N LEU A 379 -49.74 80.15 52.53
CA LEU A 379 -48.37 79.70 52.90
C LEU A 379 -47.36 79.62 51.74
N ASP A 380 -47.50 80.46 50.72
CA ASP A 380 -46.63 80.51 49.54
C ASP A 380 -46.43 79.13 48.88
N ILE A 381 -47.51 78.37 48.75
CA ILE A 381 -47.54 77.08 48.04
C ILE A 381 -47.93 77.35 46.58
N SER A 382 -47.11 76.90 45.63
CA SER A 382 -47.37 77.02 44.19
C SER A 382 -47.95 75.73 43.59
N ASP A 383 -48.46 75.84 42.36
CA ASP A 383 -48.88 74.68 41.57
C ASP A 383 -47.70 73.71 41.30
N ASP A 384 -46.51 74.26 41.02
CA ASP A 384 -45.26 73.49 40.87
C ASP A 384 -44.91 72.66 42.11
N ASP A 385 -45.18 73.18 43.32
CA ASP A 385 -44.96 72.46 44.56
C ASP A 385 -45.94 71.27 44.71
N VAL A 386 -47.21 71.45 44.32
CA VAL A 386 -48.20 70.37 44.30
C VAL A 386 -47.86 69.30 43.25
N GLU A 387 -47.40 69.70 42.07
CA GLU A 387 -46.91 68.74 41.06
C GLU A 387 -45.65 68.01 41.50
N ARG A 388 -44.74 68.68 42.21
CA ARG A 388 -43.55 68.05 42.82
C ARG A 388 -43.94 66.98 43.83
N LEU A 389 -44.96 67.20 44.65
CA LEU A 389 -45.51 66.17 45.53
C LEU A 389 -46.18 65.04 44.72
N CYS A 390 -47.02 65.38 43.74
CA CYS A 390 -47.66 64.39 42.86
C CYS A 390 -46.64 63.46 42.21
N MET A 391 -45.55 64.01 41.67
CA MET A 391 -44.53 63.23 40.96
C MET A 391 -43.64 62.41 41.89
N SER A 392 -43.32 62.92 43.09
CA SER A 392 -42.28 62.37 43.97
C SER A 392 -42.78 61.49 45.12
N LEU A 393 -44.09 61.46 45.40
CA LEU A 393 -44.70 60.58 46.40
C LEU A 393 -45.24 59.30 45.73
N ASP A 394 -45.14 58.18 46.45
CA ASP A 394 -45.78 56.91 46.05
C ASP A 394 -47.28 56.90 46.35
N ILE A 395 -47.96 55.80 46.03
CA ILE A 395 -49.42 55.68 46.20
C ILE A 395 -49.88 55.70 47.66
N GLU A 396 -49.10 55.16 48.60
CA GLU A 396 -49.46 55.09 50.01
C GLU A 396 -49.21 56.43 50.69
N GLN A 397 -48.08 57.07 50.35
CA GLN A 397 -47.75 58.44 50.74
C GLN A 397 -48.78 59.45 50.22
N LEU A 398 -49.20 59.34 48.95
CA LEU A 398 -50.24 60.21 48.37
C LEU A 398 -51.60 60.01 49.04
N ARG A 399 -51.98 58.76 49.36
CA ARG A 399 -53.23 58.47 50.10
C ARG A 399 -53.21 59.08 51.48
N SER A 400 -52.18 58.79 52.26
CA SER A 400 -52.00 59.31 53.61
C SER A 400 -51.99 60.84 53.63
N LEU A 401 -51.34 61.48 52.64
CA LEU A 401 -51.37 62.93 52.49
C LEU A 401 -52.78 63.47 52.18
N CYS A 402 -53.51 62.85 51.24
CA CYS A 402 -54.88 63.26 50.92
C CYS A 402 -55.84 63.07 52.11
N GLU A 403 -55.75 61.95 52.81
CA GLU A 403 -56.56 61.63 53.99
C GLU A 403 -56.27 62.57 55.16
N ASN A 404 -54.99 62.89 55.42
CA ASN A 404 -54.60 63.85 56.44
C ASN A 404 -55.10 65.28 56.11
N MET A 405 -55.12 65.67 54.83
CA MET A 405 -55.74 66.94 54.42
C MET A 405 -57.27 66.93 54.57
N GLU A 406 -57.96 65.88 54.11
CA GLU A 406 -59.41 65.75 54.24
C GLU A 406 -59.86 65.75 55.72
N GLY A 407 -59.04 65.21 56.62
CA GLY A 407 -59.24 65.25 58.07
C GLY A 407 -59.08 66.62 58.73
N ARG A 408 -58.68 67.68 58.01
CA ARG A 408 -58.56 69.04 58.55
C ARG A 408 -59.72 69.93 58.11
N GLN A 409 -60.41 70.51 59.10
CA GLN A 409 -61.61 71.31 58.86
C GLN A 409 -61.33 72.79 58.50
N MET A 410 -60.08 73.25 58.62
CA MET A 410 -59.65 74.59 58.21
C MET A 410 -58.62 74.54 57.09
N LEU A 411 -58.80 75.36 56.04
CA LEU A 411 -57.88 75.46 54.89
C LEU A 411 -56.43 75.78 55.30
N LEU A 412 -56.23 76.58 56.35
CA LEU A 412 -54.89 76.91 56.85
C LEU A 412 -54.17 75.68 57.46
N GLU A 413 -54.90 74.71 58.02
CA GLU A 413 -54.31 73.46 58.48
C GLU A 413 -53.98 72.51 57.32
N GLN A 414 -54.83 72.45 56.29
CA GLN A 414 -54.54 71.71 55.06
C GLN A 414 -53.28 72.27 54.37
N ALA A 415 -53.15 73.59 54.31
CA ALA A 415 -51.96 74.27 53.80
C ALA A 415 -50.71 73.92 54.62
N LYS A 416 -50.80 73.85 55.96
CA LYS A 416 -49.69 73.41 56.82
C LYS A 416 -49.29 71.96 56.54
N VAL A 417 -50.24 71.06 56.28
CA VAL A 417 -49.97 69.65 55.93
C VAL A 417 -49.21 69.55 54.60
N LEU A 418 -49.62 70.30 53.57
CA LEU A 418 -48.86 70.39 52.30
C LEU A 418 -47.46 70.99 52.51
N ARG A 419 -47.36 72.09 53.26
CA ARG A 419 -46.07 72.76 53.51
C ARG A 419 -45.11 71.87 54.31
N TYR A 420 -45.63 71.06 55.23
CA TYR A 420 -44.87 70.04 55.94
C TYR A 420 -44.39 68.95 54.98
N ALA A 421 -45.26 68.39 54.13
CA ALA A 421 -44.89 67.38 53.14
C ALA A 421 -43.83 67.88 52.13
N LEU A 422 -43.86 69.17 51.78
CA LEU A 422 -42.82 69.84 50.98
C LEU A 422 -41.52 70.05 51.77
N SER A 423 -41.61 70.34 53.07
CA SER A 423 -40.46 70.59 53.95
C SER A 423 -39.72 69.30 54.32
N SER A 424 -40.43 68.19 54.51
CA SER A 424 -39.84 66.87 54.82
C SER A 424 -38.93 66.32 53.72
N LYS A 425 -38.87 66.95 52.54
CA LYS A 425 -37.93 66.63 51.45
C LYS A 425 -36.85 67.70 51.22
N LYS A 426 -36.77 68.72 52.08
CA LYS A 426 -35.83 69.85 51.89
C LYS A 426 -34.48 69.67 52.59
N GLU A 427 -34.28 68.58 53.33
CA GLU A 427 -33.05 68.31 54.13
C GLU A 427 -32.22 67.10 53.65
N GLU A 428 -32.52 66.50 52.49
CA GLU A 428 -31.65 65.46 51.87
C GLU A 428 -30.97 65.95 50.58
N VAL A 429 -30.09 66.96 50.68
CA VAL A 429 -29.07 67.26 49.66
C VAL A 429 -27.77 67.77 50.30
N VAL A 430 -26.93 66.86 50.79
CA VAL A 430 -25.48 67.10 50.99
C VAL A 430 -24.71 65.86 50.54
N ASP A 431 -23.68 66.09 49.73
CA ASP A 431 -22.60 65.22 49.24
C ASP A 431 -22.77 63.68 49.28
N GLU A 432 -22.68 63.07 48.08
CA GLU A 432 -21.56 62.15 47.86
C GLU A 432 -21.10 62.16 46.41
N LYS A 433 -19.87 62.64 46.18
CA LYS A 433 -19.22 62.67 44.87
C LYS A 433 -17.85 62.01 44.99
N THR A 434 -17.65 60.92 44.24
CA THR A 434 -16.35 60.29 43.96
C THR A 434 -15.75 59.45 45.10
N ASN A 435 -15.59 58.14 44.86
CA ASN A 435 -14.31 57.52 44.51
C ASN A 435 -14.17 56.10 45.12
N GLN A 436 -13.93 55.09 44.28
CA GLN A 436 -12.66 54.32 44.31
C GLN A 436 -12.67 53.17 43.30
N GLN A 437 -11.86 53.36 42.25
CA GLN A 437 -11.19 52.24 41.61
C GLN A 437 -9.96 51.82 42.45
N ASN A 438 -9.45 50.62 42.17
CA ASN A 438 -8.13 50.09 42.53
C ASN A 438 -7.92 49.59 43.97
N ALA A 439 -7.86 48.27 44.09
CA ALA A 439 -6.81 47.59 44.87
C ALA A 439 -6.40 46.29 44.18
N ASN A 440 -5.37 46.37 43.33
CA ASN A 440 -4.66 45.20 42.83
C ASN A 440 -3.46 44.95 43.77
N GLY A 441 -3.42 43.82 44.48
CA GLY A 441 -2.51 43.62 45.62
C GLY A 441 -2.11 42.16 45.82
N SER A 442 -1.04 41.74 45.14
CA SER A 442 -0.46 40.40 45.26
C SER A 442 0.28 40.20 46.59
N ILE A 443 -0.01 39.11 47.31
CA ILE A 443 0.90 38.50 48.29
C ILE A 443 1.04 37.00 47.99
N LYS A 444 2.28 36.50 47.95
CA LYS A 444 2.63 35.08 47.88
C LYS A 444 3.20 34.62 49.24
N ALA A 445 2.86 33.40 49.68
CA ALA A 445 3.83 32.39 50.14
C ALA A 445 3.13 31.06 50.52
N ASN A 446 3.76 29.94 50.13
CA ASN A 446 3.78 28.57 50.71
C ASN A 446 2.53 28.04 51.48
N GLY A 447 2.00 26.83 51.27
CA GLY A 447 2.39 25.71 50.40
C GLY A 447 2.27 24.36 51.15
N ILE A 448 1.63 23.36 50.53
CA ILE A 448 2.08 21.94 50.40
C ILE A 448 0.95 21.06 49.80
N SER A 449 1.31 20.35 48.73
CA SER A 449 0.81 19.05 48.19
C SER A 449 -0.67 18.62 48.31
N SER A 450 -1.34 18.40 47.15
CA SER A 450 -1.49 17.05 46.56
C SER A 450 -2.06 17.10 45.12
N LEU A 451 -2.04 15.95 44.42
CA LEU A 451 -2.14 15.82 42.96
C LEU A 451 -3.57 15.59 42.42
N SER A 452 -3.91 16.22 41.29
CA SER A 452 -4.69 15.58 40.20
C SER A 452 -4.54 16.34 38.87
N ASN A 453 -4.75 15.64 37.75
CA ASN A 453 -4.31 16.06 36.41
C ASN A 453 -4.97 17.34 35.88
N ILE A 454 -4.15 18.33 35.49
CA ILE A 454 -4.55 19.38 34.56
C ILE A 454 -4.04 18.99 33.17
N GLU A 455 -4.95 18.54 32.30
CA GLU A 455 -4.68 18.46 30.87
C GLU A 455 -4.40 19.88 30.35
N LYS A 456 -3.13 20.17 30.05
CA LYS A 456 -2.75 21.41 29.38
C LYS A 456 -3.45 21.42 28.01
N LYS A 457 -4.42 22.33 27.83
CA LYS A 457 -5.03 22.59 26.52
C LYS A 457 -3.92 22.96 25.54
N GLU A 458 -3.57 22.02 24.66
CA GLU A 458 -2.56 22.22 23.62
C GLU A 458 -2.95 23.43 22.77
N LYS A 459 -2.04 24.38 22.59
CA LYS A 459 -2.28 25.57 21.77
C LYS A 459 -2.55 25.09 20.34
N PRO A 460 -3.70 25.41 19.71
CA PRO A 460 -4.00 24.93 18.36
C PRO A 460 -2.92 25.38 17.37
N TRP A 461 -2.64 24.53 16.40
CA TRP A 461 -1.60 24.77 15.39
C TRP A 461 -2.04 25.85 14.41
N SER A 462 -1.22 26.89 14.24
CA SER A 462 -1.48 27.90 13.21
C SER A 462 -1.18 27.34 11.81
N LYS A 463 -1.79 27.93 10.77
CA LYS A 463 -1.52 27.55 9.36
C LYS A 463 -0.04 27.72 9.01
N GLU A 464 0.59 28.77 9.54
CA GLU A 464 2.01 29.08 9.36
C GLU A 464 2.91 28.07 10.07
N GLU A 465 2.58 27.66 11.30
CA GLU A 465 3.29 26.60 12.03
C GLU A 465 3.25 25.27 11.26
N ILE A 466 2.12 24.92 10.64
CA ILE A 466 1.95 23.70 9.84
C ILE A 466 2.78 23.76 8.55
N ASP A 467 2.83 24.92 7.90
CA ASP A 467 3.62 25.11 6.68
C ASP A 467 5.14 25.14 6.98
N LEU A 468 5.56 25.71 8.12
CA LEU A 468 6.93 25.63 8.63
C LEU A 468 7.30 24.20 9.02
N LEU A 469 6.41 23.46 9.69
CA LEU A 469 6.61 22.03 9.98
C LEU A 469 6.80 21.22 8.70
N ARG A 470 6.00 21.47 7.66
CA ARG A 470 6.15 20.80 6.35
C ARG A 470 7.50 21.11 5.69
N LYS A 471 7.93 22.38 5.70
CA LYS A 471 9.26 22.79 5.20
C LYS A 471 10.39 22.15 6.01
N GLY A 472 10.29 22.12 7.34
CA GLY A 472 11.27 21.50 8.24
C GLY A 472 11.39 20.00 8.00
N MET A 473 10.27 19.29 7.86
CA MET A 473 10.26 17.86 7.54
C MET A 473 10.91 17.52 6.19
N GLN A 474 10.81 18.41 5.20
CA GLN A 474 11.44 18.26 3.89
C GLN A 474 12.93 18.65 3.90
N LYS A 475 13.30 19.69 4.67
CA LYS A 475 14.68 20.16 4.84
C LYS A 475 15.54 19.20 5.67
N TYR A 476 14.93 18.51 6.63
CA TYR A 476 15.59 17.56 7.53
C TYR A 476 14.97 16.16 7.36
N PRO A 477 15.47 15.32 6.43
CA PRO A 477 14.91 14.01 6.11
C PRO A 477 15.16 12.95 7.21
N LYS A 478 14.67 11.72 6.99
CA LYS A 478 14.94 10.58 7.90
C LYS A 478 16.43 10.25 7.86
N GLY A 479 17.10 10.27 9.02
CA GLY A 479 18.55 10.07 9.14
C GLY A 479 19.31 11.30 9.66
N THR A 480 18.70 12.49 9.69
CA THR A 480 19.26 13.65 10.38
C THR A 480 19.39 13.37 11.88
N SER A 481 20.57 13.57 12.48
CA SER A 481 20.76 13.49 13.94
C SER A 481 19.97 14.59 14.65
N ARG A 482 19.37 14.28 15.81
CA ARG A 482 18.51 15.21 16.58
C ARG A 482 17.43 15.90 15.73
N ARG A 483 16.84 15.11 14.82
CA ARG A 483 15.89 15.60 13.79
C ARG A 483 14.74 16.43 14.36
N TRP A 484 14.19 16.04 15.49
CA TRP A 484 12.99 16.67 16.03
C TRP A 484 13.33 17.95 16.79
N GLU A 485 14.48 18.00 17.46
CA GLU A 485 15.05 19.21 18.05
C GLU A 485 15.35 20.23 16.95
N VAL A 486 16.03 19.84 15.86
CA VAL A 486 16.35 20.73 14.73
C VAL A 486 15.09 21.22 14.01
N ILE A 487 14.05 20.37 13.85
CA ILE A 487 12.76 20.81 13.29
C ILE A 487 12.02 21.75 14.24
N SER A 488 12.09 21.52 15.55
CA SER A 488 11.52 22.40 16.59
C SER A 488 12.16 23.79 16.56
N GLU A 489 13.49 23.86 16.55
CA GLU A 489 14.26 25.09 16.40
C GLU A 489 13.96 25.81 15.07
N TYR A 490 13.85 25.06 13.97
CA TYR A 490 13.52 25.61 12.65
C TYR A 490 12.10 26.22 12.56
N ILE A 491 11.13 25.70 13.34
CA ILE A 491 9.79 26.28 13.44
C ILE A 491 9.80 27.52 14.34
N GLY A 492 10.65 27.54 15.38
CA GLY A 492 10.92 28.73 16.19
C GLY A 492 9.80 29.18 17.13
N THR A 493 8.64 28.50 17.16
CA THR A 493 7.48 28.90 17.98
C THR A 493 7.46 28.32 19.40
N GLY A 494 8.56 27.69 19.84
CA GLY A 494 8.69 27.13 21.20
C GLY A 494 7.89 25.86 21.47
N ARG A 495 7.43 25.17 20.41
CA ARG A 495 6.78 23.85 20.51
C ARG A 495 7.77 22.82 21.04
N SER A 496 7.27 21.87 21.83
CA SER A 496 8.06 20.73 22.31
C SER A 496 8.31 19.69 21.21
N VAL A 497 9.39 18.91 21.34
CA VAL A 497 9.70 17.75 20.47
C VAL A 497 8.52 16.76 20.39
N GLU A 498 7.79 16.59 21.50
CA GLU A 498 6.59 15.75 21.59
C GLU A 498 5.43 16.32 20.77
N GLU A 499 5.16 17.63 20.82
CA GLU A 499 4.20 18.29 19.94
C GLU A 499 4.58 18.18 18.46
N ILE A 500 5.87 18.35 18.12
CA ILE A 500 6.35 18.19 16.73
C ILE A 500 6.09 16.76 16.22
N MET A 501 6.42 15.74 17.01
CA MET A 501 6.19 14.34 16.65
C MET A 501 4.70 14.01 16.55
N LYS A 502 3.89 14.52 17.49
CA LYS A 502 2.43 14.33 17.51
C LYS A 502 1.79 14.97 16.28
N ALA A 503 2.08 16.24 16.00
CA ALA A 503 1.56 16.97 14.83
C ALA A 503 2.06 16.39 13.50
N THR A 504 3.30 15.91 13.43
CA THR A 504 3.76 15.14 12.26
C THR A 504 2.86 13.92 12.01
N LYS A 505 2.49 13.19 13.06
CA LYS A 505 1.65 11.98 12.98
C LYS A 505 0.16 12.28 12.73
N THR A 506 -0.37 13.38 13.26
CA THR A 506 -1.81 13.71 13.18
C THR A 506 -2.18 14.73 12.11
N VAL A 507 -1.31 15.70 11.81
CA VAL A 507 -1.58 16.82 10.88
C VAL A 507 -0.91 16.62 9.52
N LEU A 508 0.27 15.99 9.45
CA LEU A 508 0.98 15.74 8.17
C LEU A 508 0.84 14.31 7.62
N LEU A 509 0.79 13.29 8.49
CA LEU A 509 0.74 11.88 8.07
C LEU A 509 -0.67 11.31 7.92
N GLN A 510 -1.71 12.09 8.20
CA GLN A 510 -3.04 11.77 7.67
C GLN A 510 -2.96 11.85 6.15
N LYS A 511 -3.19 10.72 5.47
CA LYS A 511 -3.46 10.73 4.02
C LYS A 511 -4.62 11.71 3.80
N PRO A 512 -4.55 12.63 2.82
CA PRO A 512 -5.69 13.46 2.50
C PRO A 512 -6.87 12.53 2.19
N ASP A 513 -8.02 12.83 2.79
CA ASP A 513 -9.24 12.06 2.57
C ASP A 513 -9.50 12.02 1.06
N SER A 514 -9.52 10.81 0.49
CA SER A 514 -9.62 10.63 -0.96
C SER A 514 -10.94 11.17 -1.53
N SER A 515 -11.93 11.43 -0.67
CA SER A 515 -13.17 12.12 -1.04
C SER A 515 -12.96 13.61 -1.35
N LYS A 516 -11.97 14.28 -0.76
CA LYS A 516 -11.75 15.74 -0.88
C LYS A 516 -10.57 16.15 -1.75
N ALA A 517 -9.74 15.18 -2.17
CA ALA A 517 -8.57 15.44 -3.02
C ALA A 517 -8.93 16.05 -4.40
N PHE A 518 -10.16 15.85 -4.87
CA PHE A 518 -10.67 16.40 -6.12
C PHE A 518 -11.06 17.89 -5.98
N ASP A 519 -11.70 18.28 -4.89
CA ASP A 519 -12.11 19.68 -4.65
C ASP A 519 -10.89 20.59 -4.50
N THR A 520 -9.86 20.15 -3.77
CA THR A 520 -8.58 20.88 -3.64
C THR A 520 -7.84 21.03 -4.97
N PHE A 521 -8.08 20.16 -5.96
CA PHE A 521 -7.56 20.30 -7.33
C PHE A 521 -8.32 21.37 -8.13
N LEU A 522 -9.63 21.49 -7.91
CA LEU A 522 -10.46 22.53 -8.54
C LEU A 522 -10.16 23.93 -7.97
N GLU A 523 -10.00 24.06 -6.65
CA GLU A 523 -9.64 25.33 -6.01
C GLU A 523 -8.30 25.90 -6.53
N LYS A 524 -7.29 25.03 -6.72
CA LYS A 524 -5.97 25.43 -7.22
C LYS A 524 -5.94 25.93 -8.67
N ARG A 525 -7.03 25.82 -9.42
CA ARG A 525 -7.13 26.31 -10.81
C ARG A 525 -7.69 27.73 -10.97
N LYS A 526 -8.00 28.45 -9.88
CA LYS A 526 -8.28 29.89 -9.93
C LYS A 526 -7.21 30.65 -9.14
N PRO A 527 -6.37 31.43 -9.86
CA PRO A 527 -6.50 32.88 -9.72
C PRO A 527 -6.42 33.64 -11.05
N GLY A 528 -7.05 34.83 -11.06
CA GLY A 528 -6.60 35.99 -11.85
C GLY A 528 -6.77 35.93 -13.36
N ALA A 529 -7.87 36.50 -13.87
CA ALA A 529 -7.90 36.97 -15.25
C ALA A 529 -7.10 38.28 -15.37
N GLN A 530 -6.08 38.31 -16.23
CA GLN A 530 -5.55 39.54 -16.84
C GLN A 530 -5.30 39.26 -18.32
N SER A 531 -5.83 40.13 -19.17
CA SER A 531 -5.58 40.14 -20.62
C SER A 531 -4.25 40.81 -20.96
N ILE A 532 -3.62 40.39 -22.05
CA ILE A 532 -3.07 41.26 -23.10
C ILE A 532 -2.90 40.42 -24.39
N GLU A 533 -3.03 41.11 -25.52
CA GLU A 533 -3.07 40.62 -26.91
C GLU A 533 -1.63 40.32 -27.42
N SER A 534 -1.28 39.90 -28.64
CA SER A 534 -1.88 39.69 -29.98
C SER A 534 -0.81 38.94 -30.84
N PRO A 535 -0.83 38.80 -32.20
CA PRO A 535 -1.88 39.00 -33.22
C PRO A 535 -1.98 37.84 -34.26
N LEU A 536 -2.73 38.08 -35.37
CA LEU A 536 -2.78 37.34 -36.66
C LEU A 536 -3.58 36.01 -36.68
N THR A 537 -4.60 35.78 -37.51
CA THR A 537 -5.30 36.65 -38.51
C THR A 537 -6.76 36.25 -38.70
N THR A 538 -7.63 37.27 -38.75
CA THR A 538 -8.80 37.45 -39.62
C THR A 538 -9.84 36.33 -39.83
N ARG A 539 -10.96 36.52 -39.13
CA ARG A 539 -12.35 36.14 -39.46
C ARG A 539 -12.76 36.51 -40.90
N GLU A 540 -13.51 35.63 -41.56
CA GLU A 540 -14.61 36.06 -42.43
C GLU A 540 -15.73 35.00 -42.46
N GLU A 541 -16.97 35.45 -42.34
CA GLU A 541 -18.17 34.62 -42.50
C GLU A 541 -19.22 35.44 -43.24
N LEU A 542 -19.95 34.78 -44.15
CA LEU A 542 -21.30 35.05 -44.69
C LEU A 542 -21.36 34.94 -46.22
N GLY A 543 -22.29 34.12 -46.72
CA GLY A 543 -22.53 33.98 -48.17
C GLY A 543 -23.37 32.76 -48.57
N VAL A 544 -24.66 32.76 -48.23
CA VAL A 544 -25.65 31.85 -48.85
C VAL A 544 -26.15 32.53 -50.14
N PRO A 545 -26.12 31.86 -51.30
CA PRO A 545 -27.38 31.29 -51.80
C PRO A 545 -27.25 29.92 -52.48
N ALA A 546 -28.32 29.13 -52.37
CA ALA A 546 -28.53 27.97 -53.24
C ALA A 546 -29.02 28.40 -54.62
N PRO A 547 -28.75 27.61 -55.68
CA PRO A 547 -29.63 27.50 -56.82
C PRO A 547 -30.23 26.08 -56.91
N ALA A 548 -31.54 26.01 -57.13
CA ALA A 548 -32.22 24.80 -57.55
C ALA A 548 -32.53 24.87 -59.06
N SER A 549 -32.20 23.82 -59.81
CA SER A 549 -32.70 23.46 -61.15
C SER A 549 -32.07 22.10 -61.52
N THR A 550 -32.76 20.98 -61.32
CA THR A 550 -33.70 20.30 -62.24
C THR A 550 -33.07 19.46 -63.35
N ASN A 551 -33.46 18.17 -63.33
CA ASN A 551 -33.61 17.22 -64.44
C ASN A 551 -32.43 16.38 -64.93
N ASN A 552 -32.76 15.08 -64.99
CA ASN A 552 -32.23 13.96 -65.79
C ASN A 552 -31.22 13.02 -65.11
N VAL A 553 -31.28 11.69 -65.26
CA VAL A 553 -32.31 10.65 -65.60
C VAL A 553 -31.50 9.35 -65.81
N GLU A 554 -32.02 8.20 -65.34
CA GLU A 554 -31.53 6.82 -65.58
C GLU A 554 -30.07 6.51 -65.12
N ASP A 555 -29.71 5.30 -64.65
CA ASP A 555 -30.24 3.93 -64.79
C ASP A 555 -30.18 3.26 -63.37
N SER A 556 -31.15 2.54 -62.79
CA SER A 556 -31.66 1.20 -63.16
C SER A 556 -30.55 0.17 -63.47
N GLN A 557 -30.56 -1.10 -63.02
CA GLN A 557 -31.58 -1.88 -62.30
C GLN A 557 -30.95 -3.13 -61.63
N ASN A 558 -31.36 -3.46 -60.39
CA ASN A 558 -31.95 -4.76 -59.99
C ASN A 558 -32.04 -4.86 -58.44
N LYS A 559 -33.24 -4.82 -57.82
CA LYS A 559 -34.22 -5.92 -57.61
C LYS A 559 -33.70 -7.04 -56.68
N SER A 560 -34.41 -7.50 -55.64
CA SER A 560 -35.80 -7.24 -55.20
C SER A 560 -35.92 -7.45 -53.66
N THR A 561 -36.69 -6.65 -52.90
CA THR A 561 -38.02 -6.97 -52.28
C THR A 561 -38.05 -8.23 -51.39
N ASP A 562 -38.67 -8.31 -50.19
CA ASP A 562 -39.62 -7.43 -49.46
C ASP A 562 -39.86 -8.05 -48.03
N ASN A 563 -40.72 -7.62 -47.08
CA ASN A 563 -41.80 -6.61 -47.02
C ASN A 563 -42.22 -6.24 -45.55
N GLN A 564 -42.97 -5.12 -45.39
CA GLN A 564 -44.02 -4.78 -44.37
C GLN A 564 -43.76 -4.87 -42.83
N ASN A 565 -44.41 -4.11 -41.91
CA ASN A 565 -45.30 -2.93 -41.99
C ASN A 565 -45.32 -2.12 -40.65
N SER A 566 -45.10 -0.80 -40.72
CA SER A 566 -45.83 0.35 -40.09
C SER A 566 -46.30 0.32 -38.58
N PRO A 567 -46.97 1.35 -37.99
CA PRO A 567 -46.33 2.12 -36.89
C PRO A 567 -47.18 2.39 -35.62
N ALA A 568 -46.55 2.74 -34.48
CA ALA A 568 -47.25 3.37 -33.34
C ALA A 568 -46.35 4.26 -32.44
N ASN A 569 -46.93 5.40 -32.03
CA ASN A 569 -46.40 6.49 -31.20
C ASN A 569 -45.49 6.15 -30.00
N GLY A 570 -44.48 7.02 -29.79
CA GLY A 570 -44.51 7.88 -28.60
C GLY A 570 -43.43 7.72 -27.51
N VAL A 571 -42.62 8.79 -27.36
CA VAL A 571 -41.95 9.26 -26.12
C VAL A 571 -40.55 8.71 -25.77
N SER A 572 -39.58 9.61 -25.92
CA SER A 572 -38.33 9.83 -25.13
C SER A 572 -37.19 8.82 -25.10
N SER A 573 -36.11 9.20 -25.80
CA SER A 573 -34.73 9.36 -25.29
C SER A 573 -34.14 8.29 -24.35
N SER A 574 -33.20 7.48 -24.87
CA SER A 574 -31.80 7.42 -24.37
C SER A 574 -31.01 6.21 -24.93
N SER A 575 -30.31 6.39 -26.08
CA SER A 575 -29.23 5.48 -26.48
C SER A 575 -28.33 6.07 -27.56
N GLU A 576 -27.33 6.87 -27.18
CA GLU A 576 -26.13 6.98 -28.01
C GLU A 576 -25.46 5.60 -28.04
N GLN A 577 -25.46 4.98 -29.22
CA GLN A 577 -24.98 3.61 -29.38
C GLN A 577 -23.47 3.56 -29.11
N ASP A 578 -23.05 2.69 -28.17
CA ASP A 578 -21.63 2.45 -27.84
C ASP A 578 -20.96 1.59 -28.93
N VAL A 579 -20.99 2.07 -30.18
CA VAL A 579 -20.30 1.45 -31.32
C VAL A 579 -18.81 1.70 -31.19
N TRP A 580 -18.00 0.65 -31.39
CA TRP A 580 -16.54 0.72 -31.35
C TRP A 580 -15.97 0.53 -32.74
N SER A 581 -15.14 1.47 -33.20
CA SER A 581 -14.38 1.29 -34.44
C SER A 581 -13.13 0.43 -34.21
N ALA A 582 -12.67 -0.27 -35.25
CA ALA A 582 -11.42 -1.04 -35.20
C ALA A 582 -10.19 -0.18 -34.82
N VAL A 583 -10.24 1.14 -35.09
CA VAL A 583 -9.21 2.10 -34.66
C VAL A 583 -9.27 2.32 -33.15
N GLN A 584 -10.45 2.53 -32.58
CA GLN A 584 -10.65 2.69 -31.13
C GLN A 584 -10.27 1.43 -30.35
N GLU A 585 -10.56 0.23 -30.88
CA GLU A 585 -10.16 -1.03 -30.26
C GLU A 585 -8.63 -1.21 -30.23
N ARG A 586 -7.95 -0.93 -31.34
CA ARG A 586 -6.47 -0.95 -31.40
C ARG A 586 -5.86 0.08 -30.44
N ALA A 587 -6.40 1.31 -30.42
CA ALA A 587 -5.97 2.35 -29.49
C ALA A 587 -6.15 1.92 -28.02
N LEU A 588 -7.27 1.28 -27.67
CA LEU A 588 -7.51 0.75 -26.32
C LEU A 588 -6.48 -0.33 -25.94
N VAL A 589 -6.20 -1.28 -26.84
CA VAL A 589 -5.19 -2.34 -26.60
C VAL A 589 -3.79 -1.74 -26.45
N GLN A 590 -3.42 -0.77 -27.28
CA GLN A 590 -2.14 -0.08 -27.21
C GLN A 590 -2.00 0.72 -25.90
N ALA A 591 -3.01 1.50 -25.54
CA ALA A 591 -3.06 2.24 -24.28
C ALA A 591 -2.98 1.32 -23.05
N LEU A 592 -3.62 0.14 -23.08
CA LEU A 592 -3.55 -0.84 -22.00
C LEU A 592 -2.18 -1.52 -21.85
N LYS A 593 -1.37 -1.57 -22.93
CA LYS A 593 0.04 -1.98 -22.89
C LYS A 593 0.95 -0.85 -22.36
N VAL A 594 0.75 0.38 -22.83
CA VAL A 594 1.53 1.56 -22.43
C VAL A 594 1.27 1.97 -20.97
N PHE A 595 0.06 1.71 -20.46
CA PHE A 595 -0.30 1.95 -19.06
C PHE A 595 -0.61 0.62 -18.34
N PRO A 596 0.40 -0.03 -17.73
CA PRO A 596 0.22 -1.20 -16.86
C PRO A 596 -0.72 -0.94 -15.66
N LYS A 597 -1.05 -2.02 -14.93
CA LYS A 597 -1.97 -1.97 -13.78
C LYS A 597 -1.56 -0.96 -12.70
N GLU A 598 -0.26 -0.80 -12.48
CA GLU A 598 0.30 0.04 -11.41
C GLU A 598 0.44 1.52 -11.79
N THR A 599 0.03 1.93 -13.00
CA THR A 599 0.05 3.33 -13.42
C THR A 599 -0.99 4.15 -12.63
N SER A 600 -0.54 5.18 -11.91
CA SER A 600 -1.46 6.14 -11.27
C SER A 600 -2.41 6.77 -12.29
N GLN A 601 -3.69 6.88 -11.95
CA GLN A 601 -4.76 7.35 -12.85
C GLN A 601 -4.84 6.57 -14.18
N ARG A 602 -4.47 5.28 -14.18
CA ARG A 602 -4.45 4.40 -15.35
C ARG A 602 -5.61 4.61 -16.32
N TRP A 603 -6.83 4.61 -15.81
CA TRP A 603 -8.04 4.64 -16.63
C TRP A 603 -8.34 6.01 -17.25
N GLU A 604 -7.90 7.10 -16.62
CA GLU A 604 -7.96 8.45 -17.20
C GLU A 604 -6.97 8.53 -18.37
N ARG A 605 -5.72 8.09 -18.17
CA ARG A 605 -4.69 8.03 -19.23
C ARG A 605 -5.08 7.13 -20.40
N VAL A 606 -5.69 5.98 -20.12
CA VAL A 606 -6.23 5.07 -21.15
C VAL A 606 -7.37 5.74 -21.93
N ALA A 607 -8.28 6.47 -21.28
CA ALA A 607 -9.35 7.18 -21.98
C ALA A 607 -8.82 8.33 -22.86
N THR A 608 -7.86 9.12 -22.36
CA THR A 608 -7.20 10.17 -23.15
C THR A 608 -6.51 9.62 -24.41
N ALA A 609 -6.04 8.36 -24.37
CA ALA A 609 -5.42 7.69 -25.51
C ALA A 609 -6.42 6.99 -26.47
N VAL A 610 -7.73 7.01 -26.21
CA VAL A 610 -8.76 6.40 -27.07
C VAL A 610 -9.72 7.48 -27.58
N PRO A 611 -9.61 7.92 -28.86
CA PRO A 611 -10.41 9.02 -29.39
C PRO A 611 -11.92 8.81 -29.24
N GLY A 612 -12.58 9.78 -28.60
CA GLY A 612 -14.04 9.82 -28.46
C GLY A 612 -14.64 8.79 -27.50
N LYS A 613 -13.86 8.17 -26.61
CA LYS A 613 -14.37 7.22 -25.60
C LYS A 613 -14.10 7.67 -24.17
N THR A 614 -15.12 7.57 -23.33
CA THR A 614 -15.04 7.89 -21.90
C THR A 614 -14.32 6.80 -21.11
N VAL A 615 -13.85 7.17 -19.90
CA VAL A 615 -13.29 6.25 -18.90
C VAL A 615 -14.18 5.02 -18.67
N ASN A 616 -15.50 5.20 -18.62
CA ASN A 616 -16.45 4.13 -18.35
C ASN A 616 -16.64 3.21 -19.56
N GLN A 617 -16.69 3.75 -20.78
CA GLN A 617 -16.72 2.95 -22.02
C GLN A 617 -15.43 2.12 -22.16
N CYS A 618 -14.25 2.71 -21.94
CA CYS A 618 -12.97 1.97 -21.99
C CYS A 618 -12.90 0.83 -20.96
N LYS A 619 -13.39 1.05 -19.73
CA LYS A 619 -13.50 0.00 -18.69
C LYS A 619 -14.46 -1.11 -19.12
N LYS A 620 -15.65 -0.77 -19.64
CA LYS A 620 -16.68 -1.72 -20.10
C LYS A 620 -16.15 -2.59 -21.26
N LYS A 621 -15.53 -1.97 -22.27
CA LYS A 621 -14.93 -2.69 -23.40
C LYS A 621 -13.80 -3.62 -22.96
N PHE A 622 -12.92 -3.18 -22.06
CA PHE A 622 -11.88 -4.05 -21.49
C PHE A 622 -12.45 -5.24 -20.71
N ALA A 623 -13.53 -5.06 -19.95
CA ALA A 623 -14.20 -6.16 -19.25
C ALA A 623 -14.73 -7.22 -20.24
N LEU A 624 -15.42 -6.79 -21.30
CA LEU A 624 -15.91 -7.68 -22.37
C LEU A 624 -14.76 -8.41 -23.08
N MET A 625 -13.67 -7.72 -23.42
CA MET A 625 -12.49 -8.36 -24.04
C MET A 625 -11.85 -9.42 -23.12
N LYS A 626 -11.80 -9.15 -21.81
CA LYS A 626 -11.30 -10.10 -20.80
C LYS A 626 -12.22 -11.31 -20.66
N GLU A 627 -13.54 -11.12 -20.76
CA GLU A 627 -14.53 -12.19 -20.73
C GLU A 627 -14.46 -13.07 -21.96
N SER A 628 -14.46 -12.49 -23.17
CA SER A 628 -14.27 -13.23 -24.43
C SER A 628 -12.96 -14.03 -24.46
N PHE A 629 -11.87 -13.51 -23.88
CA PHE A 629 -10.61 -14.23 -23.75
C PHE A 629 -10.69 -15.41 -22.76
N ARG A 630 -11.43 -15.25 -21.64
CA ARG A 630 -11.64 -16.35 -20.68
C ARG A 630 -12.52 -17.43 -21.27
N ASN A 631 -13.60 -17.07 -21.96
CA ASN A 631 -14.53 -18.01 -22.57
C ASN A 631 -13.88 -18.78 -23.74
N LYS A 632 -12.98 -18.15 -24.51
CA LYS A 632 -12.13 -18.87 -25.48
C LYS A 632 -11.12 -19.83 -24.83
N LYS A 633 -10.71 -19.59 -23.58
CA LYS A 633 -9.79 -20.46 -22.84
C LYS A 633 -10.51 -21.54 -21.99
N SER A 634 -11.83 -21.59 -22.04
CA SER A 634 -12.65 -22.66 -21.46
C SER A 634 -13.38 -23.49 -22.53
N ALA A 635 -13.14 -23.18 -23.80
CA ALA A 635 -13.68 -23.89 -24.97
C ALA A 635 -12.56 -24.59 -25.78
N VAL A 636 -11.36 -24.65 -25.20
CA VAL A 636 -10.15 -25.38 -25.61
C VAL A 636 -9.62 -26.03 -24.35
#